data_AF-A0A2D8XEJ1-F1
#
_entry.id   AF-A0A2D8XEJ1-F1
#
_cell.length_a   1.000
_cell.length_b   1.000
_cell.length_c   1.000
_cell.angle_alpha   90.00
_cell.angle_beta   90.00
_cell.angle_gamma   90.00
#
_symmetry.space_group_name_H-M   'P 1'
#
loop_
_entity.id
_entity.type
_entity.pdbx_description
1 polymer ?
#
loop_
_entity_poly.entity_id
_entity_poly.type
_entity_poly.pdbx_seq_one_letter_code
_entity_poly.pdbx_strand_id
1 'polypeptide(L)'
;MPIIKVKTRNSEVALIYVGSTHVTRVSNEGELVAVANSSNVNGVDVKYAIDNNDIIQNFPFGDFRRVVDVAGNTTQAMGANRDAVVTALNDVFNSDSEDLGGSLSSLSSVAVSNLLADQVLAWNYDTSSGTPVGTKKWVNKTQQDTVVSSSDMVNEVFRIVSTDQDGTVTSVSTDVSSLNPFSADQSSSSARNHTLSAEMKVVADQGGSFKISTDNGATPAVITDRVEVDQVTGLKLNGLSWPLADGTVGQVIRTNGSGSLSFVSLESGDVVDDTTPQLGGDLDVNGNNITSASNGDVTIDPHGNGAIVLKSDDIRLEGASTLTTPALKLHETSVFGGNFIAIKPPVLVTADTTLVLPDGAGSNGQVLTTNGTGTLSWSSVLGGTNETLEGITSFKKVGATEATIALYDGDESNFVSLKAPQTLTANASFILPGADGTSGQAMVTDGSGNLSFTTISGGTDTNLGNTDLTLSASRTVEMGSNNLDFQSGSTSKFKIFSTGTAFATSRFTVNGNGTSGGQLRMKDADDSNILTLKPPDSMSSNTTFVLPGEDGTDGQVLKTDGSGNLSFASAGASTTLTQVYSQSFFDDISTIPHYLPFKDINEQAQLYQEEAAMLMPFSGRIKSISLKSTSLTGNGDLTLRVNTIATGSSVFNSAGWTIEESEVLPVTSTDDNHTFHFVFDNAQHFEAGDLCTASIQASADISGNGYWHVTTIIEFDTSNNLGTSSTEHETNP
;
A
#
# COMPACT_ATOMS: atom_id res chain seq x y z
N MET A 1 64.80 -16.93 60.00
CA MET A 1 64.61 -18.41 59.94
C MET A 1 63.94 -18.82 61.24
N PRO A 2 62.85 -19.59 61.19
CA PRO A 2 63.01 -21.02 61.52
C PRO A 2 62.14 -22.02 60.73
N ILE A 3 62.74 -23.17 60.46
CA ILE A 3 62.19 -24.54 60.62
C ILE A 3 60.85 -24.89 59.93
N ILE A 4 60.97 -25.71 58.90
CA ILE A 4 59.89 -26.45 58.22
C ILE A 4 59.57 -27.73 59.02
N LYS A 5 58.32 -28.21 58.98
CA LYS A 5 57.97 -29.61 59.31
C LYS A 5 57.17 -30.24 58.17
N VAL A 6 57.56 -31.46 57.78
CA VAL A 6 56.99 -32.24 56.68
C VAL A 6 56.33 -33.51 57.24
N LYS A 7 55.30 -34.02 56.56
CA LYS A 7 54.74 -35.35 56.76
C LYS A 7 54.54 -36.00 55.39
N THR A 8 55.05 -37.22 55.19
CA THR A 8 55.10 -37.90 53.88
C THR A 8 54.33 -39.22 53.87
N ARG A 9 53.69 -39.52 52.73
CA ARG A 9 53.50 -40.85 52.10
C ARG A 9 52.62 -40.69 50.85
N ASN A 10 53.09 -40.83 49.61
CA ASN A 10 54.47 -40.86 49.10
C ASN A 10 54.56 -39.91 47.89
N SER A 11 55.42 -38.89 47.96
CA SER A 11 55.92 -38.08 46.83
C SER A 11 55.01 -37.04 46.13
N GLU A 12 53.86 -36.64 46.69
CA GLU A 12 53.28 -35.33 46.34
C GLU A 12 53.97 -34.18 47.09
N VAL A 13 54.29 -33.08 46.38
CA VAL A 13 54.84 -31.85 46.97
C VAL A 13 54.22 -30.62 46.30
N ALA A 14 53.23 -30.02 46.96
CA ALA A 14 52.72 -28.70 46.58
C ALA A 14 53.59 -27.60 47.22
N LEU A 15 54.15 -26.70 46.39
CA LEU A 15 54.91 -25.53 46.84
C LEU A 15 54.12 -24.25 46.59
N ILE A 16 53.47 -23.74 47.64
CA ILE A 16 52.76 -22.46 47.61
C ILE A 16 53.72 -21.36 48.10
N TYR A 17 53.93 -20.33 47.28
CA TYR A 17 54.70 -19.14 47.65
C TYR A 17 53.77 -17.92 47.71
N VAL A 18 53.74 -17.21 48.84
CA VAL A 18 52.82 -16.08 49.06
C VAL A 18 53.59 -14.89 49.62
N GLY A 19 53.42 -13.72 49.00
CA GLY A 19 53.95 -12.45 49.48
C GLY A 19 52.88 -11.36 49.48
N SER A 20 52.36 -11.04 50.68
CA SER A 20 51.74 -9.75 51.11
C SER A 20 50.91 -8.92 50.11
N THR A 21 49.65 -8.53 50.36
CA THR A 21 48.70 -8.71 51.48
C THR A 21 47.31 -8.32 50.94
N HIS A 22 46.21 -9.04 51.19
CA HIS A 22 45.70 -9.42 52.52
C HIS A 22 45.29 -10.89 52.66
N VAL A 23 45.11 -11.31 53.92
CA VAL A 23 44.71 -12.65 54.38
C VAL A 23 43.21 -12.84 54.05
N THR A 24 42.80 -13.77 53.17
CA THR A 24 42.58 -15.22 53.43
C THR A 24 41.54 -15.51 54.53
N ARG A 25 40.44 -16.18 54.16
CA ARG A 25 39.23 -16.54 54.97
C ARG A 25 38.25 -15.38 55.30
N VAL A 26 37.14 -15.74 55.96
CA VAL A 26 35.76 -15.31 55.66
C VAL A 26 34.99 -14.89 56.94
N SER A 27 34.03 -13.97 56.79
CA SER A 27 32.83 -13.83 57.63
C SER A 27 31.56 -13.73 56.76
N ASN A 28 30.38 -13.97 57.33
CA ASN A 28 29.27 -14.58 56.57
C ASN A 28 28.47 -13.68 55.59
N GLU A 29 28.52 -12.35 55.67
CA GLU A 29 27.69 -11.45 54.84
C GLU A 29 28.45 -10.16 54.41
N GLY A 30 28.52 -9.89 53.10
CA GLY A 30 28.51 -8.51 52.54
C GLY A 30 29.82 -7.70 52.34
N GLU A 31 30.55 -7.99 51.24
CA GLU A 31 31.11 -7.03 50.23
C GLU A 31 32.05 -5.82 50.56
N LEU A 32 33.01 -5.54 49.64
CA LEU A 32 33.44 -4.24 49.02
C LEU A 32 34.80 -4.48 48.27
N VAL A 33 35.01 -4.31 46.95
CA VAL A 33 34.88 -3.15 46.00
C VAL A 33 36.01 -2.11 46.18
N ALA A 34 36.86 -1.74 45.19
CA ALA A 34 37.16 -2.22 43.81
C ALA A 34 38.68 -1.98 43.51
N VAL A 35 39.32 -1.53 42.39
CA VAL A 35 39.07 -0.93 41.03
C VAL A 35 40.43 -1.02 40.24
N ALA A 36 40.70 -0.70 38.95
CA ALA A 36 39.98 -0.25 37.74
C ALA A 36 40.87 -0.39 36.44
N ASN A 37 40.20 -0.41 35.27
CA ASN A 37 40.57 0.11 33.92
C ASN A 37 41.78 -0.34 33.03
N SER A 38 41.39 -0.56 31.76
CA SER A 38 42.04 -0.18 30.47
C SER A 38 43.07 -1.09 29.76
N SER A 39 42.66 -1.47 28.54
CA SER A 39 43.41 -1.64 27.27
C SER A 39 44.87 -2.13 27.22
N ASN A 40 45.09 -3.04 26.26
CA ASN A 40 46.32 -3.37 25.53
C ASN A 40 47.31 -4.40 26.09
N VAL A 41 47.47 -5.45 25.27
CA VAL A 41 48.73 -6.15 24.90
C VAL A 41 49.14 -7.40 25.71
N ASN A 42 49.44 -8.46 24.92
CA ASN A 42 50.17 -9.70 25.23
C ASN A 42 49.61 -10.67 26.29
N GLY A 43 48.67 -11.49 25.82
CA GLY A 43 48.86 -12.95 25.72
C GLY A 43 49.28 -13.72 26.99
N VAL A 44 48.30 -14.35 27.63
CA VAL A 44 48.51 -15.41 28.63
C VAL A 44 47.91 -16.70 28.09
N ASP A 45 48.76 -17.54 27.49
CA ASP A 45 48.39 -18.84 26.93
C ASP A 45 48.44 -19.89 28.04
N VAL A 46 47.28 -20.45 28.44
CA VAL A 46 47.20 -21.53 29.44
C VAL A 46 46.67 -22.79 28.75
N LYS A 47 47.60 -23.62 28.30
CA LYS A 47 47.32 -24.93 27.71
C LYS A 47 47.41 -26.01 28.78
N TYR A 48 46.40 -26.89 28.78
CA TYR A 48 46.49 -28.16 29.47
C TYR A 48 47.25 -29.14 28.58
N ALA A 49 48.07 -29.99 29.19
CA ALA A 49 48.69 -31.14 28.54
C ALA A 49 48.45 -32.35 29.44
N ILE A 50 47.97 -33.44 28.83
CA ILE A 50 47.73 -34.71 29.52
C ILE A 50 48.81 -35.68 29.03
N ASP A 51 49.42 -36.36 30.01
CA ASP A 51 50.42 -37.41 29.87
C ASP A 51 51.79 -37.10 29.24
N ASN A 52 52.66 -38.10 29.35
CA ASN A 52 53.99 -37.92 29.92
C ASN A 52 55.12 -38.18 28.91
N ASN A 53 55.58 -37.12 28.21
CA ASN A 53 57.03 -36.82 28.20
C ASN A 53 57.45 -35.44 27.65
N ASP A 54 56.65 -34.71 26.87
CA ASP A 54 57.15 -33.48 26.21
C ASP A 54 56.97 -32.16 27.00
N ILE A 55 57.40 -32.19 28.27
CA ILE A 55 57.76 -30.97 29.03
C ILE A 55 59.28 -30.70 28.87
N ILE A 56 59.90 -31.20 27.79
CA ILE A 56 61.36 -31.10 27.54
C ILE A 56 61.69 -30.47 26.17
N GLN A 57 60.76 -29.72 25.57
CA GLN A 57 61.06 -28.86 24.41
C GLN A 57 60.82 -27.34 24.60
N ASN A 58 60.27 -26.89 25.75
CA ASN A 58 60.11 -25.44 26.03
C ASN A 58 60.46 -24.98 27.45
N PHE A 59 61.09 -25.82 28.29
CA PHE A 59 61.78 -25.32 29.48
C PHE A 59 63.17 -24.77 29.09
N PRO A 60 63.56 -23.56 29.54
CA PRO A 60 64.79 -22.91 29.09
C PRO A 60 66.04 -23.54 29.73
N PHE A 61 66.75 -24.40 28.99
CA PHE A 61 68.01 -25.01 29.40
C PHE A 61 69.19 -24.04 29.35
N GLY A 62 69.16 -23.02 30.22
CA GLY A 62 70.31 -22.18 30.56
C GLY A 62 71.01 -22.68 31.83
N ASP A 63 72.26 -23.12 31.69
CA ASP A 63 73.24 -23.26 32.78
C ASP A 63 72.97 -24.26 33.94
N PHE A 64 72.23 -25.36 33.71
CA PHE A 64 72.35 -26.56 34.56
C PHE A 64 73.56 -27.41 34.13
N ARG A 65 74.56 -27.53 35.02
CA ARG A 65 75.92 -28.02 34.66
C ARG A 65 76.26 -29.46 35.06
N ARG A 66 75.33 -30.26 35.57
CA ARG A 66 75.57 -31.68 35.91
C ARG A 66 74.30 -32.51 35.87
N VAL A 67 74.38 -33.67 35.24
CA VAL A 67 73.49 -34.81 35.50
C VAL A 67 74.33 -35.86 36.25
N VAL A 68 73.69 -36.60 37.15
CA VAL A 68 74.29 -37.64 37.98
C VAL A 68 73.37 -38.85 37.90
N ASP A 69 73.91 -40.00 37.48
CA ASP A 69 73.18 -41.27 37.52
C ASP A 69 72.98 -41.73 38.98
N VAL A 70 72.05 -42.66 39.21
CA VAL A 70 71.70 -43.18 40.55
C VAL A 70 72.92 -43.76 41.29
N ALA A 71 73.96 -44.20 40.57
CA ALA A 71 75.24 -44.66 41.12
C ALA A 71 76.29 -43.54 41.41
N GLY A 72 75.98 -42.27 41.19
CA GLY A 72 76.86 -41.13 41.52
C GLY A 72 77.91 -40.75 40.48
N ASN A 73 77.96 -41.45 39.33
CA ASN A 73 78.92 -41.16 38.26
C ASN A 73 78.63 -39.81 37.56
N THR A 74 79.69 -39.07 37.21
CA THR A 74 79.60 -37.77 36.52
C THR A 74 80.50 -37.70 35.30
N THR A 75 79.90 -37.60 34.12
CA THR A 75 80.60 -37.35 32.85
C THR A 75 80.17 -35.99 32.31
N GLN A 76 80.98 -34.94 32.56
CA GLN A 76 80.81 -33.63 31.95
C GLN A 76 81.67 -33.53 30.68
N ALA A 77 81.08 -33.11 29.56
CA ALA A 77 81.46 -31.85 28.91
C ALA A 77 80.57 -31.49 27.69
N MET A 78 79.95 -30.32 27.77
CA MET A 78 79.81 -29.33 26.67
C MET A 78 79.24 -29.76 25.31
N GLY A 79 78.00 -29.32 25.05
CA GLY A 79 77.64 -28.73 23.75
C GLY A 79 77.32 -29.68 22.61
N ALA A 80 76.21 -30.42 22.72
CA ALA A 80 75.58 -31.11 21.60
C ALA A 80 74.16 -30.57 21.35
N ASN A 81 73.74 -30.56 20.09
CA ASN A 81 72.41 -30.09 19.68
C ASN A 81 71.31 -31.12 20.05
N ARG A 82 70.04 -30.69 20.05
CA ARG A 82 68.86 -31.49 20.49
C ARG A 82 68.86 -32.93 19.93
N ASP A 83 69.23 -33.07 18.66
CA ASP A 83 69.12 -34.32 17.92
C ASP A 83 70.09 -35.42 18.43
N ALA A 84 71.22 -35.04 19.02
CA ALA A 84 72.20 -35.99 19.58
C ALA A 84 71.68 -36.73 20.83
N VAL A 85 70.72 -36.15 21.55
CA VAL A 85 70.04 -36.80 22.69
C VAL A 85 68.98 -37.78 22.20
N VAL A 86 68.39 -37.55 21.03
CA VAL A 86 67.36 -38.40 20.44
C VAL A 86 67.97 -39.69 19.84
N THR A 87 69.12 -39.59 19.14
CA THR A 87 69.79 -40.78 18.58
C THR A 87 70.19 -41.79 19.66
N ALA A 88 70.69 -41.31 20.81
CA ALA A 88 71.15 -42.16 21.92
C ALA A 88 70.04 -42.98 22.62
N LEU A 89 68.77 -42.77 22.27
CA LEU A 89 67.62 -43.51 22.83
C LEU A 89 67.01 -44.53 21.85
N ASN A 90 67.32 -44.49 20.55
CA ASN A 90 66.74 -45.39 19.54
C ASN A 90 67.58 -46.66 19.27
N ASP A 91 68.90 -46.61 19.44
CA ASP A 91 69.82 -47.74 19.14
C ASP A 91 69.73 -48.93 20.12
N VAL A 92 68.84 -48.88 21.11
CA VAL A 92 68.66 -49.95 22.12
C VAL A 92 67.59 -50.98 21.70
N PHE A 93 66.82 -50.74 20.63
CA PHE A 93 65.57 -51.47 20.36
C PHE A 93 65.49 -52.29 19.05
N ASN A 94 66.52 -52.32 18.18
CA ASN A 94 66.46 -53.10 16.93
C ASN A 94 67.79 -53.78 16.55
N SER A 95 67.89 -55.10 16.71
CA SER A 95 68.78 -55.99 15.93
C SER A 95 68.32 -57.45 16.02
N ASP A 96 68.34 -58.16 14.89
CA ASP A 96 67.55 -59.38 14.68
C ASP A 96 68.23 -60.73 15.01
N SER A 97 67.43 -61.80 14.91
CA SER A 97 67.74 -63.21 15.17
C SER A 97 68.37 -63.97 13.99
N GLU A 98 69.12 -65.04 14.29
CA GLU A 98 69.25 -66.21 13.39
C GLU A 98 69.36 -67.53 14.21
N ASP A 99 69.26 -68.69 13.56
CA ASP A 99 68.56 -69.87 14.13
C ASP A 99 69.26 -71.26 13.89
N LEU A 100 68.79 -72.28 14.61
CA LEU A 100 69.01 -73.74 14.49
C LEU A 100 70.42 -74.32 14.76
N GLY A 101 70.51 -75.21 15.76
CA GLY A 101 71.76 -75.83 16.23
C GLY A 101 72.10 -77.23 15.67
N GLY A 102 73.27 -77.78 16.06
CA GLY A 102 73.74 -79.08 15.56
C GLY A 102 75.07 -79.64 16.13
N SER A 103 75.09 -80.01 17.41
CA SER A 103 75.94 -81.03 18.10
C SER A 103 77.45 -81.26 17.76
N LEU A 104 78.24 -81.48 18.84
CA LEU A 104 79.52 -82.21 18.92
C LEU A 104 80.81 -81.64 18.27
N SER A 105 81.61 -80.97 19.11
CA SER A 105 83.08 -81.10 19.27
C SER A 105 83.98 -81.30 18.02
N SER A 106 84.97 -80.43 17.74
CA SER A 106 86.25 -80.40 18.49
C SER A 106 87.28 -79.44 17.86
N LEU A 107 88.31 -79.04 18.64
CA LEU A 107 89.75 -78.79 18.30
C LEU A 107 90.13 -77.98 17.02
N SER A 108 91.14 -77.10 16.99
CA SER A 108 92.20 -76.62 17.92
C SER A 108 92.79 -75.30 17.31
N SER A 109 93.86 -74.62 17.74
CA SER A 109 95.00 -74.83 18.68
C SER A 109 95.37 -73.44 19.31
N VAL A 110 96.56 -73.00 19.78
CA VAL A 110 98.02 -73.30 19.69
C VAL A 110 98.67 -73.19 21.10
N ALA A 111 99.88 -73.73 21.25
CA ALA A 111 100.77 -73.78 22.45
C ALA A 111 101.03 -72.42 23.16
N VAL A 112 101.61 -72.31 24.38
CA VAL A 112 102.82 -72.94 25.00
C VAL A 112 102.63 -73.02 26.54
N SER A 113 102.62 -74.18 27.23
CA SER A 113 103.73 -75.09 27.62
C SER A 113 104.63 -74.64 28.80
N ASN A 114 104.44 -75.26 29.98
CA ASN A 114 105.41 -75.64 31.04
C ASN A 114 104.59 -76.09 32.28
N LEU A 115 104.32 -77.37 32.60
CA LEU A 115 105.15 -78.58 32.82
C LEU A 115 105.81 -78.65 34.22
N LEU A 116 105.40 -79.68 34.99
CA LEU A 116 105.96 -80.35 36.21
C LEU A 116 104.77 -80.77 37.12
N ALA A 117 104.59 -81.98 37.68
CA ALA A 117 105.09 -83.33 37.41
C ALA A 117 104.18 -84.40 38.13
N ASP A 118 104.42 -85.70 37.88
CA ASP A 118 104.18 -86.87 38.78
C ASP A 118 102.86 -87.69 38.89
N GLN A 119 101.70 -87.34 38.29
CA GLN A 119 100.53 -88.26 38.28
C GLN A 119 100.31 -89.02 36.96
N VAL A 120 99.94 -90.31 37.07
CA VAL A 120 99.81 -91.24 35.92
C VAL A 120 98.57 -92.15 36.03
N LEU A 121 97.76 -92.12 34.96
CA LEU A 121 96.93 -93.17 34.35
C LEU A 121 96.37 -94.36 35.18
N ALA A 122 95.06 -94.63 35.00
CA ALA A 122 94.55 -95.96 34.59
C ALA A 122 93.13 -95.84 33.99
N TRP A 123 92.69 -96.88 33.26
CA TRP A 123 91.33 -97.03 32.73
C TRP A 123 90.93 -98.51 32.86
N ASN A 124 89.82 -98.83 33.54
CA ASN A 124 89.35 -100.22 33.67
C ASN A 124 88.47 -100.59 32.47
N TYR A 125 88.97 -101.47 31.61
CA TYR A 125 88.16 -102.21 30.66
C TYR A 125 87.54 -103.42 31.39
N ASP A 126 86.22 -103.48 31.47
CA ASP A 126 85.51 -104.74 31.71
C ASP A 126 85.45 -105.48 30.37
N THR A 127 86.30 -106.48 30.19
CA THR A 127 86.28 -107.35 29.00
C THR A 127 85.20 -108.42 29.14
N SER A 128 83.95 -107.97 29.28
CA SER A 128 82.77 -108.76 29.61
C SER A 128 82.64 -110.13 28.92
N SER A 129 82.91 -110.37 27.63
CA SER A 129 82.97 -109.54 26.40
C SER A 129 84.02 -108.41 26.25
N GLY A 130 83.67 -107.11 26.37
CA GLY A 130 84.55 -106.06 25.81
C GLY A 130 84.18 -104.58 25.98
N THR A 131 83.51 -104.13 27.05
CA THR A 131 83.11 -102.71 27.20
C THR A 131 83.30 -102.12 28.61
N PRO A 132 83.94 -100.93 28.77
CA PRO A 132 84.39 -100.42 30.08
C PRO A 132 83.30 -100.02 31.08
N VAL A 133 83.60 -100.21 32.37
CA VAL A 133 82.76 -99.79 33.51
C VAL A 133 83.62 -99.06 34.55
N GLY A 134 83.21 -97.85 34.96
CA GLY A 134 83.80 -97.12 36.09
C GLY A 134 84.63 -95.86 35.73
N THR A 135 84.84 -95.01 36.74
CA THR A 135 85.43 -93.66 36.61
C THR A 135 86.96 -93.65 36.58
N LYS A 136 87.53 -92.68 35.85
CA LYS A 136 88.98 -92.38 35.89
C LYS A 136 89.36 -91.76 37.24
N LYS A 137 90.49 -92.22 37.81
CA LYS A 137 91.15 -91.62 38.98
C LYS A 137 92.64 -91.45 38.66
N TRP A 138 93.24 -90.34 39.08
CA TRP A 138 94.69 -90.13 39.03
C TRP A 138 95.32 -90.43 40.39
N VAL A 139 96.58 -90.90 40.40
CA VAL A 139 97.32 -91.30 41.61
C VAL A 139 98.77 -90.82 41.50
N ASN A 140 99.36 -90.44 42.64
CA ASN A 140 100.75 -89.98 42.77
C ASN A 140 101.70 -91.13 43.14
N LYS A 141 102.98 -91.01 42.79
CA LYS A 141 103.91 -92.14 42.70
C LYS A 141 104.92 -92.26 43.87
N THR A 142 104.45 -92.46 45.09
CA THR A 142 105.34 -92.79 46.23
C THR A 142 104.67 -93.64 47.32
N GLN A 143 105.51 -94.47 47.95
CA GLN A 143 105.18 -95.53 48.92
C GLN A 143 104.36 -96.71 48.36
N GLN A 144 104.86 -97.91 48.67
CA GLN A 144 104.19 -99.19 48.45
C GLN A 144 103.20 -99.41 49.61
N ASP A 145 102.08 -100.07 49.36
CA ASP A 145 101.95 -101.41 49.92
C ASP A 145 101.04 -102.33 49.09
N THR A 146 101.01 -103.59 49.48
CA THR A 146 100.85 -104.77 48.65
C THR A 146 99.38 -105.15 48.46
N VAL A 147 98.99 -105.40 47.21
CA VAL A 147 97.68 -106.02 46.91
C VAL A 147 97.70 -107.50 47.32
N VAL A 148 96.78 -107.90 48.19
CA VAL A 148 96.35 -109.30 48.31
C VAL A 148 94.84 -109.37 48.22
N SER A 149 94.36 -109.93 47.11
CA SER A 149 92.97 -110.32 46.90
C SER A 149 92.76 -111.78 47.27
N SER A 150 91.74 -112.09 48.08
CA SER A 150 90.98 -113.35 47.93
C SER A 150 89.70 -113.32 48.74
N SER A 151 88.64 -113.86 48.15
CA SER A 151 87.48 -114.37 48.88
C SER A 151 87.88 -115.51 49.83
N ASP A 152 87.11 -115.66 50.91
CA ASP A 152 86.98 -116.85 51.76
C ASP A 152 88.23 -117.49 52.38
N MET A 153 88.56 -117.08 53.61
CA MET A 153 89.08 -117.99 54.65
C MET A 153 88.58 -117.58 56.05
N VAL A 154 88.61 -118.53 56.99
CA VAL A 154 87.98 -118.45 58.33
C VAL A 154 89.06 -118.42 59.41
N ASN A 155 88.81 -117.66 60.49
CA ASN A 155 89.53 -117.66 61.80
C ASN A 155 91.05 -117.91 61.81
N GLU A 156 91.83 -116.89 62.17
CA GLU A 156 92.69 -117.04 63.37
C GLU A 156 93.12 -115.69 63.97
N VAL A 157 93.57 -115.72 65.24
CA VAL A 157 93.96 -114.55 66.03
C VAL A 157 95.48 -114.51 66.17
N PHE A 158 96.14 -113.53 65.55
CA PHE A 158 97.59 -113.38 65.65
C PHE A 158 98.00 -112.79 67.01
N ARG A 159 98.89 -113.49 67.71
CA ARG A 159 99.53 -113.04 68.96
C ARG A 159 101.02 -112.83 68.72
N ILE A 160 101.59 -111.77 69.27
CA ILE A 160 103.04 -111.57 69.27
C ILE A 160 103.64 -112.36 70.45
N VAL A 161 104.74 -113.07 70.18
CA VAL A 161 105.48 -113.88 71.15
C VAL A 161 106.93 -113.41 71.14
N SER A 162 107.49 -113.12 72.32
CA SER A 162 108.89 -112.75 72.47
C SER A 162 109.69 -113.89 73.10
N THR A 163 110.72 -114.34 72.37
CA THR A 163 111.76 -115.27 72.79
C THR A 163 113.05 -114.51 73.10
N ASP A 164 113.87 -115.00 74.02
CA ASP A 164 115.28 -114.60 74.08
C ASP A 164 116.11 -115.36 73.01
N GLN A 165 117.44 -115.48 73.14
CA GLN A 165 118.28 -116.12 72.10
C GLN A 165 118.71 -117.56 72.40
N ASP A 166 118.61 -118.01 73.66
CA ASP A 166 118.63 -119.43 74.05
C ASP A 166 117.68 -119.58 75.27
N GLY A 167 116.46 -119.05 75.19
CA GLY A 167 115.62 -118.82 74.00
C GLY A 167 114.12 -118.87 74.34
N THR A 168 113.82 -119.27 75.58
CA THR A 168 112.51 -119.38 76.20
C THR A 168 111.59 -118.18 75.91
N VAL A 169 110.29 -118.46 75.75
CA VAL A 169 109.27 -117.40 75.80
C VAL A 169 109.17 -116.90 77.25
N THR A 170 109.95 -115.87 77.56
CA THR A 170 110.09 -115.33 78.92
C THR A 170 108.88 -114.52 79.38
N SER A 171 108.12 -113.96 78.43
CA SER A 171 106.77 -113.44 78.69
C SER A 171 105.91 -113.46 77.41
N VAL A 172 104.62 -113.69 77.62
CA VAL A 172 103.57 -113.29 76.66
C VAL A 172 102.97 -112.02 77.24
N SER A 173 103.01 -110.91 76.49
CA SER A 173 102.32 -109.68 76.87
C SER A 173 101.20 -109.33 75.91
N THR A 174 100.06 -108.94 76.47
CA THR A 174 98.93 -108.30 75.77
C THR A 174 98.84 -106.81 76.04
N ASP A 175 99.82 -106.23 76.75
CA ASP A 175 99.92 -104.80 77.09
C ASP A 175 101.39 -104.36 77.14
N VAL A 176 101.79 -103.47 76.23
CA VAL A 176 103.03 -102.70 76.36
C VAL A 176 102.72 -101.25 76.02
N SER A 177 101.88 -100.65 76.85
CA SER A 177 101.86 -99.20 77.04
C SER A 177 103.27 -98.67 77.38
N SER A 178 103.59 -97.47 76.89
CA SER A 178 104.86 -96.73 77.03
C SER A 178 106.11 -97.24 76.26
N LEU A 179 106.30 -96.72 75.04
CA LEU A 179 107.62 -96.28 74.54
C LEU A 179 107.45 -95.13 73.52
N ASN A 180 108.36 -94.15 73.58
CA ASN A 180 108.34 -92.85 72.89
C ASN A 180 108.97 -92.91 71.47
N PRO A 181 108.87 -91.85 70.62
CA PRO A 181 107.83 -90.80 70.54
C PRO A 181 107.46 -90.39 69.08
N PHE A 182 106.16 -90.29 68.75
CA PHE A 182 105.71 -89.43 67.63
C PHE A 182 104.29 -88.88 67.89
N SER A 183 104.19 -87.93 68.82
CA SER A 183 103.03 -87.04 69.02
C SER A 183 102.90 -86.07 67.84
N ALA A 184 101.72 -85.66 67.36
CA ALA A 184 100.32 -85.95 67.67
C ALA A 184 99.49 -85.65 66.37
N ASP A 185 98.16 -85.66 66.28
CA ASP A 185 97.11 -85.68 67.32
C ASP A 185 95.81 -86.36 66.85
N GLN A 186 94.89 -86.49 67.79
CA GLN A 186 93.64 -87.22 67.83
C GLN A 186 92.61 -86.97 66.73
N SER A 187 91.75 -87.99 66.64
CA SER A 187 90.37 -87.93 66.20
C SER A 187 89.57 -86.70 66.68
N SER A 188 88.55 -86.31 65.92
CA SER A 188 87.26 -85.91 66.52
C SER A 188 86.11 -85.97 65.53
N SER A 189 85.12 -86.81 65.83
CA SER A 189 83.77 -86.71 65.27
C SER A 189 83.00 -85.60 65.98
N SER A 190 82.55 -84.57 65.27
CA SER A 190 81.50 -83.67 65.77
C SER A 190 80.79 -82.93 64.64
N ALA A 191 79.58 -82.45 64.92
CA ALA A 191 78.74 -81.78 63.93
C ALA A 191 79.23 -80.36 63.63
N ARG A 192 79.46 -80.09 62.34
CA ARG A 192 79.21 -78.81 61.69
C ARG A 192 78.43 -79.15 60.42
N ASN A 193 77.19 -78.72 60.21
CA ASN A 193 76.59 -77.45 60.62
C ASN A 193 77.56 -76.28 60.39
N HIS A 194 78.17 -76.27 59.21
CA HIS A 194 78.73 -75.07 58.61
C HIS A 194 77.59 -74.15 58.15
N THR A 195 76.83 -73.65 59.14
CA THR A 195 76.30 -72.30 59.05
C THR A 195 77.47 -71.41 58.67
N LEU A 196 77.43 -70.81 57.48
CA LEU A 196 78.35 -69.73 57.14
C LEU A 196 77.96 -68.53 58.00
N SER A 197 78.58 -68.44 59.17
CA SER A 197 78.37 -67.39 60.17
C SER A 197 79.22 -66.13 59.92
N ALA A 198 79.91 -66.09 58.78
CA ALA A 198 80.35 -64.88 58.12
C ALA A 198 79.43 -64.62 56.92
N GLU A 199 79.18 -63.35 56.59
CA GLU A 199 78.35 -62.98 55.45
C GLU A 199 78.90 -63.61 54.16
N MET A 200 78.03 -64.27 53.36
CA MET A 200 78.41 -64.78 52.04
C MET A 200 78.55 -63.61 51.06
N LYS A 201 79.65 -62.87 51.20
CA LYS A 201 79.91 -61.64 50.47
C LYS A 201 80.25 -61.96 49.01
N VAL A 202 79.26 -61.75 48.14
CA VAL A 202 79.46 -61.78 46.68
C VAL A 202 80.33 -60.59 46.28
N VAL A 203 81.65 -60.81 46.25
CA VAL A 203 82.60 -59.81 45.73
C VAL A 203 82.61 -59.91 44.22
N ALA A 204 81.92 -58.97 43.56
CA ALA A 204 82.06 -58.76 42.14
C ALA A 204 83.46 -58.19 41.82
N ASP A 205 84.35 -59.06 41.37
CA ASP A 205 85.57 -58.65 40.66
C ASP A 205 85.17 -58.06 39.29
N GLN A 206 86.00 -57.15 38.74
CA GLN A 206 85.69 -56.32 37.57
C GLN A 206 85.56 -57.10 36.24
N GLY A 207 85.64 -58.44 36.28
CA GLY A 207 85.49 -59.36 35.15
C GLY A 207 84.20 -60.19 35.14
N GLY A 208 83.19 -59.86 35.94
CA GLY A 208 81.82 -60.39 35.79
C GLY A 208 81.61 -61.89 36.03
N SER A 209 82.58 -62.60 36.60
CA SER A 209 82.50 -64.06 36.83
C SER A 209 82.10 -64.39 38.28
N PHE A 210 81.03 -65.15 38.46
CA PHE A 210 80.54 -65.58 39.77
C PHE A 210 81.56 -66.51 40.47
N LYS A 211 82.03 -66.13 41.66
CA LYS A 211 82.96 -66.90 42.49
C LYS A 211 82.51 -66.89 43.95
N ILE A 212 82.62 -68.03 44.62
CA ILE A 212 82.43 -68.13 46.07
C ILE A 212 83.82 -68.11 46.71
N SER A 213 84.12 -67.10 47.51
CA SER A 213 85.36 -66.99 48.28
C SER A 213 85.08 -67.27 49.76
N THR A 214 86.04 -67.89 50.44
CA THR A 214 86.07 -67.97 51.91
C THR A 214 87.27 -67.18 52.41
N ASP A 215 87.09 -66.38 53.46
CA ASP A 215 88.05 -65.33 53.86
C ASP A 215 89.39 -65.83 54.46
N ASN A 216 89.73 -67.11 54.31
CA ASN A 216 90.83 -67.76 55.02
C ASN A 216 92.02 -68.12 54.11
N GLY A 217 92.47 -67.15 53.30
CA GLY A 217 93.81 -67.10 52.70
C GLY A 217 94.18 -68.13 51.62
N ALA A 218 93.32 -69.10 51.32
CA ALA A 218 93.55 -70.13 50.30
C ALA A 218 93.05 -69.67 48.91
N THR A 219 93.65 -70.21 47.84
CA THR A 219 93.27 -69.91 46.46
C THR A 219 91.79 -70.24 46.17
N PRO A 220 90.98 -69.30 45.66
CA PRO A 220 89.55 -69.55 45.42
C PRO A 220 89.29 -70.72 44.46
N ALA A 221 88.45 -71.66 44.89
CA ALA A 221 88.01 -72.76 44.05
C ALA A 221 87.03 -72.25 42.97
N VAL A 222 87.37 -72.45 41.69
CA VAL A 222 86.47 -72.15 40.58
C VAL A 222 85.51 -73.33 40.40
N ILE A 223 84.20 -73.08 40.54
CA ILE A 223 83.16 -74.04 40.17
C ILE A 223 82.94 -73.90 38.66
N THR A 224 83.41 -74.87 37.88
CA THR A 224 83.31 -74.90 36.40
C THR A 224 82.10 -75.68 35.88
N ASP A 225 81.11 -75.98 36.72
CA ASP A 225 79.94 -76.81 36.36
C ASP A 225 78.61 -76.12 36.73
N ARG A 226 77.51 -76.61 36.14
CA ARG A 226 76.18 -75.99 36.16
C ARG A 226 75.53 -76.04 37.54
N VAL A 227 75.26 -74.86 38.10
CA VAL A 227 74.43 -74.72 39.31
C VAL A 227 72.96 -74.83 38.92
N GLU A 228 72.30 -75.91 39.36
CA GLU A 228 70.88 -76.18 39.11
C GLU A 228 70.09 -75.97 40.42
N VAL A 229 69.01 -75.18 40.37
CA VAL A 229 68.25 -74.73 41.55
C VAL A 229 66.82 -75.23 41.44
N ASP A 230 66.58 -76.44 41.99
CA ASP A 230 65.42 -77.27 41.69
C ASP A 230 64.07 -76.78 42.27
N GLN A 231 64.07 -75.81 43.20
CA GLN A 231 62.85 -75.20 43.75
C GLN A 231 63.04 -73.70 44.03
N VAL A 232 62.65 -72.84 43.08
CA VAL A 232 62.67 -71.37 43.25
C VAL A 232 61.26 -70.87 43.62
N THR A 233 60.97 -70.78 44.92
CA THR A 233 59.66 -70.30 45.46
C THR A 233 59.42 -68.79 45.31
N GLY A 234 60.05 -68.16 44.31
CA GLY A 234 59.96 -66.74 44.01
C GLY A 234 61.19 -66.26 43.24
N LEU A 235 61.14 -66.30 41.91
CA LEU A 235 62.23 -65.83 41.06
C LEU A 235 62.37 -64.30 41.17
N LYS A 236 63.45 -63.84 41.80
CA LYS A 236 63.81 -62.42 41.86
C LYS A 236 65.02 -62.14 40.98
N LEU A 237 64.80 -61.48 39.85
CA LEU A 237 65.85 -61.06 38.93
C LEU A 237 65.98 -59.53 38.98
N ASN A 238 67.17 -59.04 39.30
CA ASN A 238 67.50 -57.61 39.39
C ASN A 238 66.51 -56.78 40.26
N GLY A 239 66.00 -57.38 41.35
CA GLY A 239 65.02 -56.77 42.26
C GLY A 239 63.55 -56.98 41.88
N LEU A 240 63.24 -57.41 40.65
CA LEU A 240 61.89 -57.70 40.18
C LEU A 240 61.50 -59.14 40.51
N SER A 241 60.36 -59.32 41.17
CA SER A 241 59.76 -60.61 41.54
C SER A 241 58.83 -61.08 40.43
N TRP A 242 59.19 -62.15 39.74
CA TRP A 242 58.44 -62.67 38.59
C TRP A 242 57.24 -63.53 39.02
N PRO A 243 56.12 -63.52 38.27
CA PRO A 243 55.03 -64.45 38.50
C PRO A 243 55.47 -65.90 38.21
N LEU A 244 54.93 -66.86 38.97
CA LEU A 244 55.25 -68.29 38.84
C LEU A 244 54.31 -69.05 37.88
N ALA A 245 53.28 -68.38 37.37
CA ALA A 245 52.42 -68.86 36.29
C ALA A 245 52.71 -68.04 35.03
N ASP A 246 52.44 -68.63 33.86
CA ASP A 246 52.69 -68.12 32.51
C ASP A 246 51.62 -67.15 31.97
N GLY A 247 50.54 -66.95 32.73
CA GLY A 247 49.44 -66.03 32.37
C GLY A 247 48.42 -66.65 31.41
N THR A 248 47.56 -65.82 30.81
CA THR A 248 46.65 -66.23 29.73
C THR A 248 46.88 -65.42 28.46
N VAL A 249 46.40 -65.94 27.32
CA VAL A 249 46.50 -65.27 26.02
C VAL A 249 45.89 -63.86 26.08
N GLY A 250 46.63 -62.86 25.61
CA GLY A 250 46.24 -61.44 25.67
C GLY A 250 46.64 -60.71 26.96
N GLN A 251 47.31 -61.38 27.90
CA GLN A 251 47.87 -60.72 29.09
C GLN A 251 49.31 -60.26 28.86
N VAL A 252 49.66 -59.13 29.48
CA VAL A 252 51.01 -58.56 29.51
C VAL A 252 51.56 -58.57 30.94
N ILE A 253 52.88 -58.70 31.09
CA ILE A 253 53.54 -58.61 32.41
C ILE A 253 53.67 -57.13 32.79
N ARG A 254 52.83 -56.67 33.73
CA ARG A 254 52.88 -55.31 34.29
C ARG A 254 53.60 -55.32 35.63
N THR A 255 54.44 -54.31 35.88
CA THR A 255 55.02 -54.07 37.21
C THR A 255 54.06 -53.25 38.07
N ASN A 256 54.02 -53.54 39.37
CA ASN A 256 53.29 -52.72 40.35
C ASN A 256 54.10 -51.49 40.84
N GLY A 257 55.22 -51.17 40.19
CA GLY A 257 56.11 -50.05 40.57
C GLY A 257 56.92 -50.26 41.85
N SER A 258 56.76 -51.40 42.54
CA SER A 258 57.48 -51.73 43.79
C SER A 258 58.20 -53.08 43.75
N GLY A 259 58.42 -53.62 42.55
CA GLY A 259 59.25 -54.82 42.35
C GLY A 259 58.49 -56.15 42.40
N SER A 260 57.17 -56.14 42.25
CA SER A 260 56.41 -57.32 41.81
C SER A 260 55.94 -57.16 40.38
N LEU A 261 56.07 -58.23 39.60
CA LEU A 261 55.54 -58.40 38.26
C LEU A 261 54.30 -59.31 38.31
N SER A 262 53.31 -59.01 37.49
CA SER A 262 52.09 -59.81 37.39
C SER A 262 51.52 -59.74 35.96
N PHE A 263 51.00 -60.86 35.47
CA PHE A 263 50.18 -60.84 34.26
C PHE A 263 48.88 -60.08 34.54
N VAL A 264 48.57 -59.13 33.65
CA VAL A 264 47.31 -58.39 33.62
C VAL A 264 46.77 -58.44 32.20
N SER A 265 45.45 -58.50 32.04
CA SER A 265 44.85 -58.31 30.71
C SER A 265 45.23 -56.94 30.16
N LEU A 266 45.54 -56.85 28.87
CA LEU A 266 45.73 -55.57 28.22
C LEU A 266 44.37 -54.87 28.11
N GLU A 267 44.22 -53.72 28.77
CA GLU A 267 43.06 -52.85 28.60
C GLU A 267 43.06 -52.35 27.15
N SER A 268 41.96 -52.61 26.43
CA SER A 268 41.81 -52.19 25.03
C SER A 268 41.57 -50.68 25.02
N GLY A 269 42.32 -49.95 24.20
CA GLY A 269 42.15 -48.50 24.01
C GLY A 269 40.99 -48.14 23.08
N ASP A 270 40.00 -49.02 22.93
CA ASP A 270 38.81 -48.80 22.12
C ASP A 270 37.76 -48.01 22.92
N VAL A 271 37.06 -47.10 22.24
CA VAL A 271 36.01 -46.23 22.79
C VAL A 271 34.83 -47.04 23.34
N VAL A 272 34.69 -48.32 22.97
CA VAL A 272 33.67 -49.23 23.50
C VAL A 272 33.89 -49.65 24.96
N ASP A 273 35.15 -49.68 25.43
CA ASP A 273 35.50 -50.04 26.80
C ASP A 273 35.59 -48.81 27.74
N ASP A 274 35.77 -47.61 27.18
CA ASP A 274 35.78 -46.35 27.94
C ASP A 274 34.34 -45.84 28.20
N THR A 275 34.02 -45.61 29.47
CA THR A 275 32.71 -45.07 29.90
C THR A 275 32.70 -43.54 30.03
N THR A 276 33.84 -42.90 29.81
CA THR A 276 34.09 -41.45 29.89
C THR A 276 34.95 -40.93 28.71
N PRO A 277 34.73 -41.36 27.46
CA PRO A 277 35.69 -41.16 26.37
C PRO A 277 35.96 -39.69 26.07
N GLN A 278 37.25 -39.33 26.13
CA GLN A 278 37.76 -38.02 25.75
C GLN A 278 38.59 -38.14 24.46
N LEU A 279 38.22 -37.35 23.45
CA LEU A 279 38.95 -37.29 22.19
C LEU A 279 40.15 -36.35 22.35
N GLY A 280 41.36 -36.82 22.03
CA GLY A 280 42.57 -35.99 21.98
C GLY A 280 42.67 -35.06 20.75
N GLY A 281 41.64 -35.04 19.90
CA GLY A 281 41.56 -34.29 18.65
C GLY A 281 40.19 -34.46 17.99
N ASP A 282 40.06 -34.08 16.72
CA ASP A 282 38.82 -34.30 15.96
C ASP A 282 38.57 -35.80 15.70
N LEU A 283 37.31 -36.25 15.75
CA LEU A 283 36.93 -37.62 15.41
C LEU A 283 36.88 -37.81 13.88
N ASP A 284 37.90 -38.45 13.31
CA ASP A 284 37.81 -38.98 11.96
C ASP A 284 36.92 -40.24 11.95
N VAL A 285 35.75 -40.12 11.32
CA VAL A 285 34.79 -41.23 11.15
C VAL A 285 35.16 -42.15 9.98
N ASN A 286 36.18 -41.82 9.17
CA ASN A 286 36.66 -42.59 8.02
C ASN A 286 35.52 -43.04 7.07
N GLY A 287 34.61 -42.11 6.76
CA GLY A 287 33.45 -42.35 5.90
C GLY A 287 32.28 -43.13 6.52
N ASN A 288 32.32 -43.45 7.81
CA ASN A 288 31.23 -44.13 8.52
C ASN A 288 30.23 -43.13 9.13
N ASN A 289 29.02 -43.61 9.42
CA ASN A 289 27.99 -42.82 10.11
C ASN A 289 28.12 -42.96 11.63
N ILE A 290 27.99 -41.85 12.36
CA ILE A 290 27.65 -41.89 13.80
C ILE A 290 26.16 -42.26 13.90
N THR A 291 25.86 -43.42 14.50
CA THR A 291 24.49 -43.97 14.59
C THR A 291 24.18 -44.43 16.01
N SER A 292 22.90 -44.37 16.38
CA SER A 292 22.37 -45.02 17.57
C SER A 292 22.02 -46.49 17.28
N ALA A 293 21.81 -47.26 18.35
CA ALA A 293 21.12 -48.55 18.28
C ALA A 293 19.60 -48.34 18.44
N SER A 294 18.80 -49.25 17.88
CA SER A 294 17.34 -49.36 18.11
C SER A 294 16.52 -48.08 17.83
N ASN A 295 16.99 -47.19 16.96
CA ASN A 295 16.39 -45.87 16.65
C ASN A 295 16.34 -44.90 17.86
N GLY A 296 17.29 -44.99 18.80
CA GLY A 296 17.48 -43.94 19.81
C GLY A 296 17.98 -42.62 19.21
N ASP A 297 17.92 -41.54 19.97
CA ASP A 297 18.51 -40.26 19.55
C ASP A 297 20.05 -40.32 19.58
N VAL A 298 20.71 -39.64 18.64
CA VAL A 298 22.16 -39.36 18.69
C VAL A 298 22.33 -37.99 19.33
N THR A 299 22.37 -37.96 20.66
CA THR A 299 22.45 -36.72 21.44
C THR A 299 23.85 -36.11 21.37
N ILE A 300 23.93 -34.88 20.84
CA ILE A 300 25.14 -34.04 20.89
C ILE A 300 24.84 -32.86 21.81
N ASP A 301 25.19 -32.98 23.09
CA ASP A 301 24.89 -31.99 24.14
C ASP A 301 26.20 -31.36 24.69
N PRO A 302 26.62 -30.19 24.18
CA PRO A 302 27.84 -29.53 24.63
C PRO A 302 27.63 -28.80 25.96
N HIS A 303 28.24 -29.31 27.03
CA HIS A 303 28.04 -28.84 28.41
C HIS A 303 28.05 -27.31 28.60
N GLY A 304 26.93 -26.77 29.08
CA GLY A 304 26.78 -25.37 29.48
C GLY A 304 26.29 -24.47 28.34
N ASN A 305 27.16 -23.60 27.83
CA ASN A 305 26.84 -22.64 26.76
C ASN A 305 27.58 -22.95 25.44
N GLY A 306 28.05 -24.19 25.26
CA GLY A 306 28.66 -24.61 24.02
C GLY A 306 27.65 -24.63 22.86
N ALA A 307 28.14 -24.44 21.64
CA ALA A 307 27.33 -24.53 20.42
C ALA A 307 27.65 -25.82 19.67
N ILE A 308 26.65 -26.43 19.04
CA ILE A 308 26.86 -27.46 18.03
C ILE A 308 27.30 -26.74 16.74
N VAL A 309 28.57 -26.89 16.35
CA VAL A 309 29.15 -26.16 15.20
C VAL A 309 29.33 -27.09 14.00
N LEU A 310 28.38 -27.03 13.06
CA LEU A 310 28.43 -27.78 11.81
C LEU A 310 29.17 -26.95 10.73
N LYS A 311 30.40 -27.35 10.39
CA LYS A 311 31.23 -26.70 9.36
C LYS A 311 31.07 -27.39 8.01
N SER A 312 29.95 -27.15 7.33
CA SER A 312 29.65 -27.72 6.00
C SER A 312 28.90 -26.72 5.13
N ASP A 313 29.16 -26.75 3.82
CA ASP A 313 28.41 -25.97 2.81
C ASP A 313 27.04 -26.59 2.50
N ASP A 314 26.84 -27.88 2.80
CA ASP A 314 25.56 -28.59 2.73
C ASP A 314 25.24 -29.30 4.06
N ILE A 315 24.02 -29.12 4.57
CA ILE A 315 23.49 -29.80 5.76
C ILE A 315 22.25 -30.57 5.33
N ARG A 316 22.50 -31.76 4.79
CA ARG A 316 21.49 -32.62 4.20
C ARG A 316 20.66 -33.33 5.27
N LEU A 317 19.40 -32.92 5.41
CA LEU A 317 18.40 -33.68 6.18
C LEU A 317 17.73 -34.71 5.27
N GLU A 318 17.78 -35.99 5.65
CA GLU A 318 17.04 -37.07 4.99
C GLU A 318 15.98 -37.67 5.91
N GLY A 319 14.94 -38.27 5.32
CA GLY A 319 13.94 -39.05 6.05
C GLY A 319 14.32 -40.52 6.12
N ALA A 320 13.90 -41.20 7.19
CA ALA A 320 14.16 -42.63 7.40
C ALA A 320 13.48 -43.58 6.38
N SER A 321 12.75 -43.05 5.39
CA SER A 321 12.16 -43.82 4.29
C SER A 321 11.85 -42.94 3.08
N THR A 322 11.62 -43.54 1.92
CA THR A 322 11.46 -42.87 0.61
C THR A 322 10.20 -41.98 0.47
N LEU A 323 9.32 -41.95 1.48
CA LEU A 323 8.08 -41.17 1.51
C LEU A 323 7.94 -40.26 2.74
N THR A 324 8.95 -40.18 3.62
CA THR A 324 8.94 -39.27 4.77
C THR A 324 9.86 -38.08 4.51
N THR A 325 9.30 -36.88 4.29
CA THR A 325 10.13 -35.67 4.30
C THR A 325 10.50 -35.28 5.73
N PRO A 326 11.80 -35.06 6.04
CA PRO A 326 12.25 -34.59 7.34
C PRO A 326 11.83 -33.12 7.54
N ALA A 327 12.01 -32.62 8.75
CA ALA A 327 11.78 -31.22 9.07
C ALA A 327 12.84 -30.75 10.08
N LEU A 328 13.37 -29.55 9.89
CA LEU A 328 14.15 -28.89 10.93
C LEU A 328 13.20 -28.48 12.05
N LYS A 329 13.32 -29.12 13.21
CA LYS A 329 12.51 -28.83 14.40
C LYS A 329 13.28 -27.93 15.36
N LEU A 330 12.64 -26.85 15.77
CA LEU A 330 13.07 -25.98 16.86
C LEU A 330 12.15 -26.26 18.04
N HIS A 331 12.62 -27.07 18.98
CA HIS A 331 11.86 -27.44 20.18
C HIS A 331 11.79 -26.29 21.18
N GLU A 332 10.70 -26.24 21.95
CA GLU A 332 10.62 -25.39 23.14
C GLU A 332 11.54 -25.92 24.26
N THR A 333 11.76 -25.14 25.32
CA THR A 333 12.51 -25.63 26.48
C THR A 333 11.72 -26.73 27.20
N SER A 334 12.43 -27.81 27.58
CA SER A 334 11.88 -29.02 28.22
C SER A 334 11.10 -28.76 29.52
N VAL A 335 11.22 -27.56 30.10
CA VAL A 335 10.44 -27.11 31.27
C VAL A 335 8.96 -26.88 30.95
N PHE A 336 8.61 -26.52 29.70
CA PHE A 336 7.23 -26.18 29.31
C PHE A 336 6.53 -27.23 28.45
N GLY A 337 7.27 -28.14 27.82
CA GLY A 337 6.72 -29.25 27.06
C GLY A 337 7.70 -29.82 26.05
N GLY A 338 7.18 -30.62 25.12
CA GLY A 338 7.92 -31.21 24.00
C GLY A 338 7.54 -30.64 22.63
N ASN A 339 6.81 -29.52 22.58
CA ASN A 339 6.36 -28.92 21.33
C ASN A 339 7.54 -28.36 20.52
N PHE A 340 7.31 -28.13 19.23
CA PHE A 340 8.32 -27.61 18.32
C PHE A 340 7.70 -26.79 17.20
N ILE A 341 8.45 -25.80 16.70
CA ILE A 341 8.21 -25.17 15.40
C ILE A 341 8.99 -25.97 14.35
N ALA A 342 8.41 -26.23 13.19
CA ALA A 342 9.03 -27.06 12.15
C ALA A 342 9.10 -26.35 10.79
N ILE A 343 10.28 -26.35 10.17
CA ILE A 343 10.47 -25.99 8.75
C ILE A 343 10.52 -27.30 7.95
N LYS A 344 9.58 -27.50 7.02
CA LYS A 344 9.38 -28.77 6.30
C LYS A 344 9.18 -28.54 4.79
N PRO A 345 9.93 -29.23 3.91
CA PRO A 345 9.72 -29.17 2.46
C PRO A 345 8.50 -30.00 2.02
N PRO A 346 7.90 -29.69 0.85
CA PRO A 346 6.86 -30.52 0.25
C PRO A 346 7.41 -31.91 -0.11
N VAL A 347 6.52 -32.90 -0.23
CA VAL A 347 6.89 -34.30 -0.56
C VAL A 347 7.54 -34.45 -1.94
N LEU A 348 7.29 -33.50 -2.85
CA LEU A 348 7.95 -33.37 -4.13
C LEU A 348 8.38 -31.91 -4.32
N VAL A 349 9.68 -31.69 -4.51
CA VAL A 349 10.25 -30.43 -4.99
C VAL A 349 10.52 -30.61 -6.49
N THR A 350 9.94 -29.75 -7.33
CA THR A 350 9.99 -29.90 -8.80
C THR A 350 11.15 -29.15 -9.45
N ALA A 351 11.80 -28.24 -8.72
CA ALA A 351 13.03 -27.55 -9.10
C ALA A 351 13.74 -27.04 -7.83
N ASP A 352 15.08 -27.04 -7.84
CA ASP A 352 15.88 -26.54 -6.72
C ASP A 352 15.56 -25.07 -6.42
N THR A 353 15.33 -24.75 -5.15
CA THR A 353 14.88 -23.42 -4.71
C THR A 353 15.72 -22.93 -3.54
N THR A 354 16.64 -22.00 -3.80
CA THR A 354 17.40 -21.31 -2.75
C THR A 354 16.58 -20.17 -2.18
N LEU A 355 16.39 -20.14 -0.85
CA LEU A 355 15.78 -19.01 -0.16
C LEU A 355 16.86 -18.16 0.54
N VAL A 356 17.17 -17.01 -0.05
CA VAL A 356 18.13 -16.05 0.51
C VAL A 356 17.42 -15.16 1.52
N LEU A 357 17.80 -15.24 2.79
CA LEU A 357 17.29 -14.40 3.87
C LEU A 357 17.75 -12.93 3.71
N PRO A 358 16.95 -11.95 4.15
CA PRO A 358 17.40 -10.55 4.26
C PRO A 358 18.39 -10.37 5.42
N ASP A 359 19.11 -9.25 5.40
CA ASP A 359 19.94 -8.82 6.52
C ASP A 359 19.09 -8.22 7.66
N GLY A 360 19.33 -8.71 8.88
CA GLY A 360 18.64 -8.25 10.09
C GLY A 360 17.20 -8.79 10.28
N ALA A 361 16.65 -8.51 11.45
CA ALA A 361 15.35 -9.03 11.91
C ALA A 361 14.13 -8.22 11.40
N GLY A 362 14.34 -7.26 10.52
CA GLY A 362 13.30 -6.32 10.07
C GLY A 362 12.95 -5.27 11.14
N SER A 363 12.02 -4.39 10.80
CA SER A 363 11.38 -3.47 11.75
C SER A 363 10.06 -4.05 12.28
N ASN A 364 9.61 -3.58 13.44
CA ASN A 364 8.30 -3.93 13.96
C ASN A 364 7.18 -3.62 12.93
N GLY A 365 6.21 -4.52 12.78
CA GLY A 365 5.15 -4.40 11.77
C GLY A 365 5.53 -4.83 10.35
N GLN A 366 6.75 -5.35 10.13
CA GLN A 366 7.14 -5.94 8.84
C GLN A 366 6.93 -7.46 8.81
N VAL A 367 6.64 -7.99 7.62
CA VAL A 367 6.51 -9.43 7.35
C VAL A 367 7.56 -9.88 6.33
N LEU A 368 7.98 -11.14 6.42
CA LEU A 368 8.93 -11.73 5.49
C LEU A 368 8.20 -12.18 4.22
N THR A 369 8.56 -11.58 3.10
CA THR A 369 7.97 -11.83 1.76
C THR A 369 8.98 -12.49 0.84
N THR A 370 8.51 -13.18 -0.20
CA THR A 370 9.35 -13.71 -1.29
C THR A 370 9.09 -12.96 -2.59
N ASN A 371 10.14 -12.71 -3.37
CA ASN A 371 10.02 -12.16 -4.72
C ASN A 371 9.58 -13.19 -5.78
N GLY A 372 9.36 -14.46 -5.38
CA GLY A 372 8.99 -15.55 -6.28
C GLY A 372 10.16 -16.18 -7.05
N THR A 373 11.38 -15.66 -6.92
CA THR A 373 12.61 -16.22 -7.52
C THR A 373 13.69 -16.61 -6.51
N GLY A 374 13.38 -16.54 -5.21
CA GLY A 374 14.24 -17.04 -4.13
C GLY A 374 14.79 -15.98 -3.16
N THR A 375 14.63 -14.69 -3.44
CA THR A 375 15.02 -13.64 -2.48
C THR A 375 13.89 -13.37 -1.50
N LEU A 376 14.20 -13.43 -0.20
CA LEU A 376 13.29 -13.03 0.87
C LEU A 376 13.60 -11.59 1.31
N SER A 377 12.56 -10.84 1.65
CA SER A 377 12.68 -9.44 2.07
C SER A 377 11.60 -9.02 3.07
N TRP A 378 11.95 -8.11 3.97
CA TRP A 378 11.01 -7.49 4.91
C TRP A 378 10.14 -6.45 4.19
N SER A 379 8.83 -6.64 4.22
CA SER A 379 7.84 -5.67 3.72
C SER A 379 6.99 -5.16 4.88
N SER A 380 6.80 -3.84 4.96
CA SER A 380 5.82 -3.25 5.88
C SER A 380 4.40 -3.63 5.49
N VAL A 381 3.51 -3.77 6.47
CA VAL A 381 2.08 -4.04 6.30
C VAL A 381 1.28 -2.88 6.88
N LEU A 382 0.27 -2.40 6.15
CA LEU A 382 -0.71 -1.46 6.68
C LEU A 382 -1.70 -2.24 7.57
N GLY A 383 -1.76 -1.89 8.85
CA GLY A 383 -2.53 -2.57 9.91
C GLY A 383 -4.03 -2.27 9.91
N GLY A 384 -4.50 -1.36 9.05
CA GLY A 384 -5.90 -1.32 8.63
C GLY A 384 -6.86 -0.47 9.46
N THR A 385 -6.38 0.34 10.42
CA THR A 385 -7.20 1.37 11.09
C THR A 385 -6.42 2.67 11.25
N ASN A 386 -7.01 3.80 10.83
CA ASN A 386 -6.45 5.16 10.95
C ASN A 386 -4.99 5.33 10.45
N GLU A 387 -4.61 4.58 9.43
CA GLU A 387 -3.32 4.69 8.74
C GLU A 387 -3.09 6.11 8.19
N THR A 388 -1.96 6.72 8.51
CA THR A 388 -1.56 8.02 7.96
C THR A 388 -0.63 7.80 6.77
N LEU A 389 -1.11 8.15 5.56
CA LEU A 389 -0.36 7.97 4.32
C LEU A 389 0.40 9.26 3.98
N GLU A 390 1.73 9.22 4.08
CA GLU A 390 2.61 10.35 3.73
C GLU A 390 3.09 10.29 2.26
N GLY A 391 3.30 11.46 1.66
CA GLY A 391 3.82 11.58 0.29
C GLY A 391 2.76 11.31 -0.80
N ILE A 392 3.06 10.42 -1.75
CA ILE A 392 2.20 10.14 -2.92
C ILE A 392 1.63 8.73 -2.79
N THR A 393 0.33 8.62 -2.47
CA THR A 393 -0.43 7.37 -2.60
C THR A 393 -0.89 7.17 -4.04
N SER A 394 -0.56 6.02 -4.66
CA SER A 394 -1.02 5.69 -6.02
C SER A 394 -1.98 4.49 -6.02
N PHE A 395 -3.26 4.75 -6.28
CA PHE A 395 -4.23 3.69 -6.58
C PHE A 395 -4.12 3.30 -8.06
N LYS A 396 -4.00 2.00 -8.35
CA LYS A 396 -3.92 1.43 -9.70
C LYS A 396 -5.04 0.40 -9.88
N LYS A 397 -5.53 0.24 -11.11
CA LYS A 397 -6.54 -0.78 -11.40
C LYS A 397 -5.98 -2.19 -11.24
N VAL A 398 -6.83 -3.11 -10.78
CA VAL A 398 -6.48 -4.52 -10.56
C VAL A 398 -7.37 -5.38 -11.44
N GLY A 399 -6.79 -5.97 -12.49
CA GLY A 399 -7.55 -6.68 -13.53
C GLY A 399 -8.55 -5.74 -14.22
N ALA A 400 -9.85 -6.03 -14.05
CA ALA A 400 -10.96 -5.23 -14.57
C ALA A 400 -11.52 -4.20 -13.56
N THR A 401 -11.04 -4.19 -12.31
CA THR A 401 -11.52 -3.27 -11.27
C THR A 401 -10.75 -1.97 -11.32
N GLU A 402 -11.41 -0.88 -11.71
CA GLU A 402 -10.78 0.44 -11.83
C GLU A 402 -10.34 1.05 -10.50
N ALA A 403 -9.28 1.86 -10.56
CA ALA A 403 -8.73 2.56 -9.40
C ALA A 403 -9.81 3.45 -8.75
N THR A 404 -10.12 3.12 -7.49
CA THR A 404 -11.26 3.67 -6.74
C THR A 404 -10.80 4.05 -5.34
N ILE A 405 -11.11 5.28 -4.91
CA ILE A 405 -11.16 5.64 -3.48
C ILE A 405 -12.62 5.45 -3.05
N ALA A 406 -12.85 4.69 -1.97
CA ALA A 406 -14.17 4.44 -1.41
C ALA A 406 -14.24 4.93 0.04
N LEU A 407 -15.33 5.63 0.37
CA LEU A 407 -15.62 6.20 1.67
C LEU A 407 -16.95 5.59 2.14
N TYR A 408 -16.85 4.59 3.01
CA TYR A 408 -18.01 3.82 3.50
C TYR A 408 -18.83 4.63 4.51
N ASP A 409 -20.11 4.29 4.62
CA ASP A 409 -20.98 4.77 5.71
C ASP A 409 -20.77 3.98 7.01
N GLY A 410 -21.44 4.43 8.08
CA GLY A 410 -21.17 3.97 9.46
C GLY A 410 -21.58 2.54 9.79
N ASP A 411 -22.24 1.83 8.87
CA ASP A 411 -22.53 0.39 8.95
C ASP A 411 -21.89 -0.42 7.79
N GLU A 412 -21.00 0.22 7.03
CA GLU A 412 -20.27 -0.32 5.87
C GLU A 412 -21.17 -0.86 4.73
N SER A 413 -22.47 -0.54 4.73
CA SER A 413 -23.42 -1.05 3.74
C SER A 413 -23.38 -0.30 2.40
N ASN A 414 -22.98 0.97 2.38
CA ASN A 414 -22.81 1.78 1.18
C ASN A 414 -21.46 2.53 1.20
N PHE A 415 -21.09 3.13 0.06
CA PHE A 415 -19.95 4.03 0.01
C PHE A 415 -20.10 5.14 -1.05
N VAL A 416 -19.56 6.31 -0.75
CA VAL A 416 -19.26 7.34 -1.75
C VAL A 416 -17.91 6.99 -2.39
N SER A 417 -17.72 7.20 -3.70
CA SER A 417 -16.43 6.91 -4.34
C SER A 417 -15.97 7.94 -5.36
N LEU A 418 -14.64 8.07 -5.44
CA LEU A 418 -13.92 8.81 -6.47
C LEU A 418 -13.20 7.81 -7.37
N LYS A 419 -13.35 7.94 -8.69
CA LYS A 419 -12.86 6.99 -9.69
C LYS A 419 -12.24 7.71 -10.88
N ALA A 420 -11.20 7.12 -11.46
CA ALA A 420 -10.71 7.54 -12.77
C ALA A 420 -11.72 7.12 -13.87
N PRO A 421 -11.84 7.88 -14.98
CA PRO A 421 -12.57 7.41 -16.16
C PRO A 421 -11.81 6.25 -16.83
N GLN A 422 -12.55 5.34 -17.49
CA GLN A 422 -11.97 4.16 -18.17
C GLN A 422 -10.85 4.49 -19.17
N THR A 423 -10.92 5.67 -19.78
CA THR A 423 -9.88 6.22 -20.65
C THR A 423 -9.61 7.66 -20.22
N LEU A 424 -8.35 7.96 -19.88
CA LEU A 424 -7.84 9.30 -19.64
C LEU A 424 -6.65 9.52 -20.59
N THR A 425 -6.68 10.57 -21.41
CA THR A 425 -5.72 10.77 -22.51
C THR A 425 -4.40 11.42 -22.09
N ALA A 426 -4.35 12.04 -20.91
CA ALA A 426 -3.16 12.61 -20.28
C ALA A 426 -3.36 12.64 -18.76
N ASN A 427 -2.29 12.76 -17.97
CA ASN A 427 -2.40 12.90 -16.52
C ASN A 427 -3.16 14.18 -16.15
N ALA A 428 -4.26 14.05 -15.40
CA ALA A 428 -4.95 15.17 -14.78
C ALA A 428 -4.46 15.37 -13.34
N SER A 429 -4.40 16.63 -12.90
CA SER A 429 -4.14 17.00 -11.51
C SER A 429 -5.24 17.95 -11.04
N PHE A 430 -5.67 17.79 -9.79
CA PHE A 430 -6.66 18.66 -9.17
C PHE A 430 -6.09 19.26 -7.89
N ILE A 431 -5.87 20.57 -7.91
CA ILE A 431 -5.31 21.32 -6.78
C ILE A 431 -6.49 21.82 -5.93
N LEU A 432 -6.60 21.33 -4.69
CA LEU A 432 -7.62 21.75 -3.74
C LEU A 432 -7.42 23.21 -3.28
N PRO A 433 -8.50 23.95 -2.99
CA PRO A 433 -8.39 25.28 -2.39
C PRO A 433 -7.82 25.20 -0.97
N GLY A 434 -7.01 26.19 -0.58
CA GLY A 434 -6.40 26.29 0.76
C GLY A 434 -7.35 26.70 1.89
N ALA A 435 -8.66 26.73 1.65
CA ALA A 435 -9.71 27.05 2.61
C ALA A 435 -10.96 26.23 2.27
N ASP A 436 -11.80 26.00 3.28
CA ASP A 436 -13.03 25.20 3.26
C ASP A 436 -14.24 25.87 2.60
N GLY A 437 -14.14 27.17 2.30
CA GLY A 437 -15.19 27.97 1.67
C GLY A 437 -16.23 28.49 2.66
N THR A 438 -17.25 29.19 2.15
CA THR A 438 -18.37 29.69 2.96
C THR A 438 -19.68 28.98 2.63
N SER A 439 -20.66 29.09 3.53
CA SER A 439 -21.99 28.52 3.31
C SER A 439 -22.62 29.07 2.03
N GLY A 440 -23.16 28.17 1.19
CA GLY A 440 -23.69 28.51 -0.14
C GLY A 440 -22.65 28.52 -1.27
N GLN A 441 -21.41 28.08 -1.03
CA GLN A 441 -20.41 27.89 -2.08
C GLN A 441 -20.35 26.44 -2.60
N ALA A 442 -20.00 26.27 -3.87
CA ALA A 442 -19.67 24.99 -4.50
C ALA A 442 -18.19 24.96 -4.91
N MET A 443 -17.59 23.78 -4.86
CA MET A 443 -16.26 23.56 -5.44
C MET A 443 -16.37 23.44 -6.97
N VAL A 444 -15.67 24.31 -7.70
CA VAL A 444 -15.64 24.36 -9.17
C VAL A 444 -14.21 24.25 -9.69
N THR A 445 -14.08 23.70 -10.90
CA THR A 445 -12.81 23.61 -11.65
C THR A 445 -12.70 24.74 -12.67
N ASP A 446 -11.50 25.27 -12.86
CA ASP A 446 -11.17 26.21 -13.94
C ASP A 446 -10.95 25.52 -15.32
N GLY A 447 -11.08 24.19 -15.37
CA GLY A 447 -10.79 23.38 -16.57
C GLY A 447 -9.30 23.13 -16.82
N SER A 448 -8.41 23.75 -16.06
CA SER A 448 -6.95 23.56 -16.10
C SER A 448 -6.42 22.74 -14.92
N GLY A 449 -7.24 22.52 -13.88
CA GLY A 449 -6.94 21.67 -12.73
C GLY A 449 -6.99 22.39 -11.38
N ASN A 450 -7.24 23.70 -11.34
CA ASN A 450 -7.39 24.42 -10.08
C ASN A 450 -8.83 24.30 -9.59
N LEU A 451 -9.02 23.83 -8.36
CA LEU A 451 -10.31 23.79 -7.68
C LEU A 451 -10.46 25.02 -6.77
N SER A 452 -11.63 25.64 -6.81
CA SER A 452 -11.95 26.83 -6.00
C SER A 452 -13.38 26.77 -5.49
N PHE A 453 -13.66 27.40 -4.34
CA PHE A 453 -15.02 27.60 -3.88
C PHE A 453 -15.59 28.88 -4.50
N THR A 454 -16.71 28.76 -5.21
CA THR A 454 -17.46 29.89 -5.75
C THR A 454 -18.87 29.91 -5.19
N THR A 455 -19.43 31.10 -4.94
CA THR A 455 -20.79 31.25 -4.43
C THR A 455 -21.80 30.77 -5.46
N ILE A 456 -22.64 29.81 -5.07
CA ILE A 456 -23.82 29.44 -5.84
C ILE A 456 -24.81 30.58 -5.70
N SER A 457 -24.70 31.59 -6.57
CA SER A 457 -25.75 32.59 -6.74
C SER A 457 -26.97 31.86 -7.28
N GLY A 458 -27.91 31.53 -6.38
CA GLY A 458 -29.25 31.09 -6.77
C GLY A 458 -29.86 32.18 -7.63
N GLY A 459 -29.94 31.93 -8.93
CA GLY A 459 -29.92 32.97 -9.95
C GLY A 459 -30.92 34.08 -9.70
N THR A 460 -30.42 35.27 -9.33
CA THR A 460 -31.19 36.51 -9.37
C THR A 460 -31.28 37.00 -10.82
N ASP A 461 -31.74 36.12 -11.72
CA ASP A 461 -31.86 36.40 -13.15
C ASP A 461 -32.90 37.49 -13.36
N THR A 462 -32.42 38.74 -13.41
CA THR A 462 -33.20 39.94 -13.77
C THR A 462 -33.56 39.97 -15.26
N ASN A 463 -33.24 38.90 -15.99
CA ASN A 463 -33.37 38.74 -17.42
C ASN A 463 -34.17 37.46 -17.70
N LEU A 464 -35.22 37.54 -18.51
CA LEU A 464 -36.07 36.36 -18.80
C LEU A 464 -35.33 35.25 -19.57
N GLY A 465 -34.20 35.57 -20.17
CA GLY A 465 -33.31 34.65 -20.89
C GLY A 465 -32.13 35.39 -21.52
N ASN A 466 -31.05 34.67 -21.78
CA ASN A 466 -29.81 35.21 -22.36
C ASN A 466 -29.65 34.86 -23.86
N THR A 467 -30.66 34.20 -24.44
CA THR A 467 -30.77 33.76 -25.85
C THR A 467 -32.26 33.75 -26.27
N ASP A 468 -32.55 33.48 -27.55
CA ASP A 468 -33.92 33.45 -28.07
C ASP A 468 -34.83 32.46 -27.32
N LEU A 469 -35.88 33.00 -26.68
CA LEU A 469 -36.84 32.24 -25.88
C LEU A 469 -37.93 31.60 -26.75
N THR A 470 -37.57 30.54 -27.49
CA THR A 470 -38.56 29.71 -28.20
C THR A 470 -39.42 28.94 -27.19
N LEU A 471 -40.74 29.15 -27.23
CA LEU A 471 -41.70 28.50 -26.33
C LEU A 471 -42.47 27.39 -27.05
N SER A 472 -42.49 26.19 -26.45
CA SER A 472 -43.32 25.05 -26.85
C SER A 472 -44.66 24.95 -26.08
N ALA A 473 -44.82 25.76 -25.03
CA ALA A 473 -46.01 25.86 -24.19
C ALA A 473 -46.12 27.26 -23.56
N SER A 474 -47.29 27.61 -23.03
CA SER A 474 -47.54 28.89 -22.38
C SER A 474 -46.55 29.16 -21.23
N ARG A 475 -45.97 30.37 -21.19
CA ARG A 475 -45.15 30.85 -20.08
C ARG A 475 -45.98 31.76 -19.19
N THR A 476 -46.24 31.33 -17.96
CA THR A 476 -46.74 32.21 -16.90
C THR A 476 -45.57 33.00 -16.33
N VAL A 477 -45.76 34.31 -16.12
CA VAL A 477 -44.84 35.17 -15.36
C VAL A 477 -45.61 35.68 -14.16
N GLU A 478 -45.32 35.15 -12.98
CA GLU A 478 -45.82 35.70 -11.72
C GLU A 478 -44.98 36.93 -11.36
N MET A 479 -45.63 38.07 -11.13
CA MET A 479 -44.95 39.33 -10.79
C MET A 479 -45.05 39.65 -9.29
N GLY A 480 -46.09 39.15 -8.61
CA GLY A 480 -46.46 39.61 -7.27
C GLY A 480 -46.63 41.13 -7.25
N SER A 481 -45.94 41.80 -6.33
CA SER A 481 -45.93 43.27 -6.25
C SER A 481 -45.03 43.96 -7.29
N ASN A 482 -44.24 43.22 -8.06
CA ASN A 482 -43.22 43.77 -8.96
C ASN A 482 -43.76 44.12 -10.35
N ASN A 483 -42.90 44.70 -11.20
CA ASN A 483 -43.25 45.12 -12.56
C ASN A 483 -42.37 44.38 -13.58
N LEU A 484 -42.93 43.97 -14.71
CA LEU A 484 -42.16 43.46 -15.85
C LEU A 484 -41.76 44.63 -16.76
N ASP A 485 -40.46 44.89 -16.91
CA ASP A 485 -39.93 46.11 -17.52
C ASP A 485 -38.88 45.80 -18.61
N PHE A 486 -39.27 45.99 -19.87
CA PHE A 486 -38.40 45.80 -21.03
C PHE A 486 -37.63 47.09 -21.31
N GLN A 487 -36.40 47.15 -20.81
CA GLN A 487 -35.56 48.35 -20.83
C GLN A 487 -34.51 48.34 -21.96
N SER A 488 -34.02 49.52 -22.31
CA SER A 488 -32.80 49.72 -23.09
C SER A 488 -31.94 50.75 -22.35
N GLY A 489 -30.80 50.32 -21.83
CA GLY A 489 -30.15 51.03 -20.73
C GLY A 489 -31.12 51.19 -19.55
N SER A 490 -31.14 52.38 -18.92
CA SER A 490 -32.07 52.71 -17.82
C SER A 490 -33.42 53.26 -18.30
N THR A 491 -33.86 52.94 -19.53
CA THR A 491 -35.11 53.47 -20.11
C THR A 491 -36.08 52.36 -20.50
N SER A 492 -37.21 52.27 -19.81
CA SER A 492 -38.35 51.42 -20.18
C SER A 492 -38.82 51.72 -21.60
N LYS A 493 -38.97 50.66 -22.41
CA LYS A 493 -39.55 50.71 -23.77
C LYS A 493 -40.96 50.15 -23.79
N PHE A 494 -41.20 49.10 -23.02
CA PHE A 494 -42.52 48.60 -22.67
C PHE A 494 -42.50 48.10 -21.22
N LYS A 495 -43.54 48.38 -20.43
CA LYS A 495 -43.61 47.96 -19.03
C LYS A 495 -45.05 47.59 -18.66
N ILE A 496 -45.19 46.49 -17.92
CA ILE A 496 -46.43 46.07 -17.27
C ILE A 496 -46.23 46.26 -15.76
N PHE A 497 -47.11 47.03 -15.14
CA PHE A 497 -47.13 47.23 -13.69
C PHE A 497 -47.92 46.13 -12.98
N SER A 498 -47.62 45.85 -11.71
CA SER A 498 -48.42 44.94 -10.85
C SER A 498 -49.89 45.37 -10.69
N THR A 499 -50.21 46.64 -10.99
CA THR A 499 -51.59 47.17 -11.06
C THR A 499 -52.34 46.81 -12.35
N GLY A 500 -51.74 46.03 -13.26
CA GLY A 500 -52.33 45.68 -14.56
C GLY A 500 -52.20 46.77 -15.64
N THR A 501 -51.73 47.97 -15.29
CA THR A 501 -51.44 49.05 -16.24
C THR A 501 -50.25 48.66 -17.12
N ALA A 502 -50.34 48.88 -18.43
CA ALA A 502 -49.22 48.73 -19.36
C ALA A 502 -48.96 50.04 -20.11
N PHE A 503 -47.68 50.37 -20.37
CA PHE A 503 -47.31 51.50 -21.22
C PHE A 503 -46.16 51.17 -22.17
N ALA A 504 -46.13 51.86 -23.31
CA ALA A 504 -45.06 51.79 -24.31
C ALA A 504 -44.48 53.18 -24.57
N THR A 505 -43.16 53.27 -24.70
CA THR A 505 -42.47 54.54 -24.94
C THR A 505 -42.47 54.90 -26.42
N SER A 506 -42.97 56.10 -26.75
CA SER A 506 -43.06 56.70 -28.10
C SER A 506 -43.98 56.02 -29.13
N ARG A 507 -44.14 54.68 -29.13
CA ARG A 507 -45.06 53.99 -30.04
C ARG A 507 -45.52 52.63 -29.51
N PHE A 508 -46.75 52.27 -29.86
CA PHE A 508 -47.30 50.92 -29.76
C PHE A 508 -47.79 50.51 -31.16
N THR A 509 -47.59 49.26 -31.55
CA THR A 509 -47.91 48.80 -32.91
C THR A 509 -48.56 47.42 -32.84
N VAL A 510 -49.83 47.33 -33.24
CA VAL A 510 -50.53 46.05 -33.37
C VAL A 510 -50.43 45.61 -34.82
N ASN A 511 -49.65 44.57 -35.08
CA ASN A 511 -49.53 44.00 -36.42
C ASN A 511 -50.83 43.29 -36.83
N GLY A 512 -51.15 43.37 -38.13
CA GLY A 512 -52.07 42.42 -38.75
C GLY A 512 -51.43 41.04 -38.91
N ASN A 513 -52.25 40.02 -39.15
CA ASN A 513 -51.81 38.63 -39.34
C ASN A 513 -51.68 38.21 -40.82
N GLY A 514 -51.75 39.17 -41.75
CA GLY A 514 -51.75 38.93 -43.20
C GLY A 514 -53.14 38.69 -43.82
N THR A 515 -54.17 38.41 -43.02
CA THR A 515 -55.57 38.28 -43.48
C THR A 515 -56.54 39.21 -42.76
N SER A 516 -56.09 39.92 -41.72
CA SER A 516 -56.84 40.96 -41.04
C SER A 516 -55.93 42.04 -40.45
N GLY A 517 -56.42 43.27 -40.41
CA GLY A 517 -55.79 44.41 -39.76
C GLY A 517 -55.68 44.25 -38.24
N GLY A 518 -54.59 44.74 -37.65
CA GLY A 518 -54.34 44.70 -36.21
C GLY A 518 -55.37 45.50 -35.40
N GLN A 519 -55.69 45.04 -34.19
CA GLN A 519 -56.82 45.55 -33.39
C GLN A 519 -56.37 46.04 -32.02
N LEU A 520 -56.81 47.24 -31.63
CA LEU A 520 -56.90 47.61 -30.22
C LEU A 520 -58.27 47.14 -29.69
N ARG A 521 -58.29 46.38 -28.60
CA ARG A 521 -59.49 45.76 -28.05
C ARG A 521 -59.58 46.07 -26.56
N MET A 522 -60.76 46.49 -26.11
CA MET A 522 -61.05 46.82 -24.71
C MET A 522 -62.30 46.05 -24.29
N LYS A 523 -62.20 45.29 -23.20
CA LYS A 523 -63.34 44.59 -22.59
C LYS A 523 -64.11 45.52 -21.65
N ASP A 524 -65.37 45.19 -21.40
CA ASP A 524 -66.15 45.71 -20.28
C ASP A 524 -65.82 44.97 -18.96
N ALA A 525 -66.41 45.44 -17.86
CA ALA A 525 -66.00 45.07 -16.50
C ALA A 525 -66.34 43.62 -16.07
N ASP A 526 -67.23 42.94 -16.80
CA ASP A 526 -67.55 41.52 -16.61
C ASP A 526 -66.97 40.61 -17.71
N ASP A 527 -66.05 41.17 -18.50
CA ASP A 527 -65.27 40.50 -19.54
C ASP A 527 -66.11 39.97 -20.74
N SER A 528 -67.37 40.41 -20.87
CA SER A 528 -68.40 39.83 -21.77
C SER A 528 -68.49 40.48 -23.16
N ASN A 529 -68.32 41.79 -23.28
CA ASN A 529 -68.32 42.54 -24.55
C ASN A 529 -66.94 43.14 -24.86
N ILE A 530 -66.72 43.55 -26.12
CA ILE A 530 -65.44 44.14 -26.55
C ILE A 530 -65.67 45.33 -27.50
N LEU A 531 -65.27 46.53 -27.07
CA LEU A 531 -65.03 47.66 -27.96
C LEU A 531 -63.72 47.42 -28.74
N THR A 532 -63.78 47.47 -30.06
CA THR A 532 -62.63 47.21 -30.95
C THR A 532 -62.40 48.39 -31.88
N LEU A 533 -61.16 48.89 -31.93
CA LEU A 533 -60.67 49.80 -32.96
C LEU A 533 -59.79 49.02 -33.93
N LYS A 534 -60.10 49.08 -35.22
CA LYS A 534 -59.49 48.28 -36.29
C LYS A 534 -59.38 49.12 -37.58
N PRO A 535 -58.25 49.09 -38.31
CA PRO A 535 -58.18 49.64 -39.67
C PRO A 535 -58.87 48.71 -40.69
N PRO A 536 -59.13 49.18 -41.93
CA PRO A 536 -59.45 48.31 -43.04
C PRO A 536 -58.44 47.17 -43.22
N ASP A 537 -58.90 46.00 -43.67
CA ASP A 537 -58.04 44.82 -43.87
C ASP A 537 -57.07 44.93 -45.05
N SER A 538 -57.25 45.95 -45.89
CA SER A 538 -56.28 46.41 -46.88
C SER A 538 -56.28 47.94 -46.89
N MET A 539 -55.09 48.53 -46.88
CA MET A 539 -54.85 49.97 -46.93
C MET A 539 -53.91 50.28 -48.10
N SER A 540 -54.24 51.27 -48.91
CA SER A 540 -53.43 51.69 -50.07
C SER A 540 -52.22 52.56 -49.70
N SER A 541 -52.23 53.17 -48.52
CA SER A 541 -51.15 54.00 -47.98
C SER A 541 -51.20 54.05 -46.45
N ASN A 542 -50.16 54.59 -45.83
CA ASN A 542 -50.17 54.89 -44.40
C ASN A 542 -51.02 56.12 -44.13
N THR A 543 -51.92 56.05 -43.16
CA THR A 543 -52.69 57.19 -42.63
C THR A 543 -52.24 57.48 -41.19
N THR A 544 -52.06 58.76 -40.85
CA THR A 544 -51.79 59.20 -39.48
C THR A 544 -52.91 60.12 -39.05
N PHE A 545 -53.54 59.81 -37.91
CA PHE A 545 -54.50 60.71 -37.28
C PHE A 545 -53.83 61.48 -36.15
N VAL A 546 -53.85 62.81 -36.24
CA VAL A 546 -53.32 63.73 -35.21
C VAL A 546 -54.50 64.21 -34.36
N LEU A 547 -54.48 63.93 -33.06
CA LEU A 547 -55.51 64.37 -32.13
C LEU A 547 -55.39 65.87 -31.82
N PRO A 548 -56.50 66.57 -31.51
CA PRO A 548 -56.46 67.91 -30.94
C PRO A 548 -55.81 67.90 -29.55
N GLY A 549 -55.28 69.05 -29.12
CA GLY A 549 -54.63 69.22 -27.81
C GLY A 549 -55.60 69.40 -26.63
N GLU A 550 -56.83 69.81 -26.90
CA GLU A 550 -57.91 70.00 -25.93
C GLU A 550 -59.01 68.95 -26.15
N ASP A 551 -59.83 68.68 -25.13
CA ASP A 551 -60.91 67.68 -25.13
C ASP A 551 -62.23 68.14 -25.78
N GLY A 552 -62.34 69.43 -26.12
CA GLY A 552 -63.50 70.03 -26.78
C GLY A 552 -64.58 70.51 -25.80
N THR A 553 -65.57 71.24 -26.30
CA THR A 553 -66.74 71.64 -25.49
C THR A 553 -67.89 70.66 -25.66
N ASP A 554 -68.85 70.69 -24.72
CA ASP A 554 -70.12 69.96 -24.88
C ASP A 554 -70.80 70.31 -26.23
N GLY A 555 -71.50 69.33 -26.80
CA GLY A 555 -72.12 69.41 -28.12
C GLY A 555 -71.15 69.36 -29.32
N GLN A 556 -69.83 69.24 -29.12
CA GLN A 556 -68.86 69.09 -30.20
C GLN A 556 -68.61 67.63 -30.59
N VAL A 557 -68.30 67.42 -31.87
CA VAL A 557 -67.90 66.14 -32.45
C VAL A 557 -66.47 66.20 -32.97
N LEU A 558 -65.73 65.09 -32.86
CA LEU A 558 -64.39 64.96 -33.40
C LEU A 558 -64.47 64.62 -34.90
N LYS A 559 -64.05 65.55 -35.76
CA LYS A 559 -64.03 65.41 -37.22
C LYS A 559 -62.60 65.31 -37.76
N THR A 560 -62.45 64.73 -38.94
CA THR A 560 -61.21 64.75 -39.74
C THR A 560 -61.26 65.84 -40.81
N ASP A 561 -60.12 66.41 -41.16
CA ASP A 561 -59.93 67.29 -42.32
C ASP A 561 -59.71 66.53 -43.65
N GLY A 562 -59.70 65.20 -43.61
CA GLY A 562 -59.39 64.34 -44.76
C GLY A 562 -57.89 64.18 -45.07
N SER A 563 -57.03 65.00 -44.46
CA SER A 563 -55.56 64.90 -44.55
C SER A 563 -54.94 64.20 -43.34
N GLY A 564 -55.69 64.06 -42.25
CA GLY A 564 -55.30 63.33 -41.03
C GLY A 564 -55.35 64.16 -39.75
N ASN A 565 -55.64 65.46 -39.82
CA ASN A 565 -55.79 66.28 -38.62
C ASN A 565 -57.21 66.12 -38.06
N LEU A 566 -57.31 65.74 -36.78
CA LEU A 566 -58.58 65.67 -36.07
C LEU A 566 -58.82 66.96 -35.29
N SER A 567 -60.06 67.43 -35.30
CA SER A 567 -60.48 68.66 -34.63
C SER A 567 -61.89 68.52 -34.06
N PHE A 568 -62.18 69.21 -32.97
CA PHE A 568 -63.54 69.35 -32.48
C PHE A 568 -64.27 70.47 -33.23
N ALA A 569 -65.55 70.25 -33.51
CA ALA A 569 -66.47 71.27 -33.99
C ALA A 569 -67.89 70.96 -33.52
N SER A 570 -68.71 71.98 -33.29
CA SER A 570 -70.13 71.80 -32.96
C SER A 570 -70.83 70.97 -34.03
N ALA A 571 -71.70 70.05 -33.63
CA ALA A 571 -72.60 69.38 -34.57
C ALA A 571 -73.49 70.44 -35.25
N GLY A 572 -73.38 70.58 -36.57
CA GLY A 572 -74.05 71.65 -37.31
C GLY A 572 -75.56 71.52 -37.26
N ALA A 573 -76.24 72.57 -36.78
CA ALA A 573 -77.67 72.74 -37.02
C ALA A 573 -77.91 72.95 -38.53
N SER A 574 -79.05 72.48 -39.04
CA SER A 574 -79.44 72.75 -40.44
C SER A 574 -79.63 74.25 -40.63
N THR A 575 -78.84 74.87 -41.51
CA THR A 575 -79.07 76.26 -41.91
C THR A 575 -80.25 76.37 -42.88
N THR A 576 -80.70 75.29 -43.51
CA THR A 576 -81.88 75.30 -44.38
C THR A 576 -83.16 74.89 -43.64
N LEU A 577 -84.24 75.62 -43.93
CA LEU A 577 -85.63 75.32 -43.53
C LEU A 577 -86.50 75.22 -44.79
N THR A 578 -87.04 74.03 -45.07
CA THR A 578 -88.04 73.85 -46.13
C THR A 578 -89.45 74.04 -45.56
N GLN A 579 -90.24 74.94 -46.15
CA GLN A 579 -91.64 75.16 -45.80
C GLN A 579 -92.55 74.94 -47.03
N VAL A 580 -93.76 74.43 -46.78
CA VAL A 580 -94.77 74.18 -47.82
C VAL A 580 -95.93 75.14 -47.64
N TYR A 581 -96.31 75.80 -48.73
CA TYR A 581 -97.43 76.76 -48.80
C TYR A 581 -98.50 76.22 -49.75
N SER A 582 -99.76 76.33 -49.35
CA SER A 582 -100.92 76.07 -50.24
C SER A 582 -101.37 77.40 -50.82
N GLN A 583 -101.20 77.57 -52.13
CA GLN A 583 -101.52 78.81 -52.86
C GLN A 583 -102.61 78.56 -53.92
N SER A 584 -103.56 77.70 -53.57
CA SER A 584 -104.65 77.29 -54.46
C SER A 584 -105.66 78.42 -54.66
N PHE A 585 -106.16 78.60 -55.87
CA PHE A 585 -107.05 79.70 -56.25
C PHE A 585 -108.23 79.23 -57.12
N PHE A 586 -109.22 80.10 -57.33
CA PHE A 586 -110.30 79.89 -58.29
C PHE A 586 -110.33 81.02 -59.32
N ASP A 587 -109.87 80.75 -60.54
CA ASP A 587 -109.74 81.77 -61.60
C ASP A 587 -109.64 81.14 -63.01
N ASP A 588 -109.67 81.98 -64.04
CA ASP A 588 -109.43 81.64 -65.43
C ASP A 588 -108.03 82.12 -65.88
N ILE A 589 -107.10 81.18 -66.10
CA ILE A 589 -105.72 81.51 -66.47
C ILE A 589 -105.63 81.78 -67.96
N SER A 590 -105.68 83.07 -68.29
CA SER A 590 -105.54 83.61 -69.63
C SER A 590 -104.16 84.27 -69.84
N THR A 591 -104.08 85.21 -70.78
CA THR A 591 -102.86 85.92 -71.18
C THR A 591 -102.41 87.03 -70.21
N ILE A 592 -103.10 87.22 -69.08
CA ILE A 592 -102.72 88.14 -68.00
C ILE A 592 -102.15 87.33 -66.82
N PRO A 593 -101.05 87.75 -66.16
CA PRO A 593 -100.54 87.04 -64.99
C PRO A 593 -101.49 87.09 -63.78
N HIS A 594 -101.78 85.93 -63.22
CA HIS A 594 -102.39 85.76 -61.90
C HIS A 594 -101.29 85.54 -60.85
N TYR A 595 -101.34 86.21 -59.71
CA TYR A 595 -100.37 86.07 -58.62
C TYR A 595 -100.86 85.06 -57.57
N LEU A 596 -100.05 84.04 -57.30
CA LEU A 596 -100.42 82.93 -56.42
C LEU A 596 -100.65 83.45 -54.98
N PRO A 597 -101.85 83.31 -54.41
CA PRO A 597 -102.19 83.95 -53.15
C PRO A 597 -101.54 83.26 -51.94
N PHE A 598 -101.28 84.02 -50.88
CA PHE A 598 -100.77 83.53 -49.59
C PHE A 598 -101.85 83.46 -48.49
N LYS A 599 -103.08 83.92 -48.76
CA LYS A 599 -104.09 84.25 -47.74
C LYS A 599 -105.50 83.71 -48.03
N ASP A 600 -106.01 83.92 -49.25
CA ASP A 600 -107.30 83.37 -49.69
C ASP A 600 -107.23 82.79 -51.11
N ILE A 601 -108.35 82.68 -51.83
CA ILE A 601 -108.47 81.97 -53.12
C ILE A 601 -108.96 82.87 -54.28
N ASN A 602 -109.08 84.19 -54.05
CA ASN A 602 -109.67 85.13 -55.00
C ASN A 602 -108.77 85.38 -56.24
N GLU A 603 -109.35 85.92 -57.30
CA GLU A 603 -108.63 86.43 -58.48
C GLU A 603 -107.59 87.49 -58.05
N GLN A 604 -106.31 87.26 -58.40
CA GLN A 604 -105.19 88.13 -58.05
C GLN A 604 -104.48 88.63 -59.31
N ALA A 605 -105.13 89.54 -60.03
CA ALA A 605 -104.56 90.18 -61.22
C ALA A 605 -103.63 91.37 -60.90
N GLN A 606 -103.34 91.68 -59.63
CA GLN A 606 -102.51 92.82 -59.19
C GLN A 606 -101.39 92.38 -58.24
N LEU A 607 -100.16 92.77 -58.58
CA LEU A 607 -98.90 92.31 -57.97
C LEU A 607 -98.67 92.78 -56.52
N TYR A 608 -99.36 93.84 -56.08
CA TYR A 608 -98.97 94.64 -54.90
C TYR A 608 -99.90 94.48 -53.67
N GLN A 609 -100.88 93.57 -53.71
CA GLN A 609 -101.84 93.37 -52.61
C GLN A 609 -101.29 92.42 -51.53
N GLU A 610 -101.75 92.55 -50.28
CA GLU A 610 -101.32 91.67 -49.19
C GLU A 610 -101.78 90.20 -49.34
N GLU A 611 -102.72 89.93 -50.25
CA GLU A 611 -103.07 88.59 -50.69
C GLU A 611 -101.99 87.95 -51.56
N ALA A 612 -101.27 88.73 -52.37
CA ALA A 612 -100.43 88.25 -53.47
C ALA A 612 -98.97 88.00 -53.08
N ALA A 613 -98.39 88.75 -52.15
CA ALA A 613 -96.97 88.69 -51.80
C ALA A 613 -96.71 88.49 -50.31
N MET A 614 -95.69 87.71 -49.97
CA MET A 614 -95.25 87.47 -48.60
C MET A 614 -93.90 88.15 -48.33
N LEU A 615 -93.79 88.81 -47.17
CA LEU A 615 -92.52 89.34 -46.66
C LEU A 615 -91.65 88.15 -46.20
N MET A 616 -90.46 88.02 -46.77
CA MET A 616 -89.57 86.88 -46.51
C MET A 616 -88.69 87.14 -45.28
N PRO A 617 -88.80 86.32 -44.21
CA PRO A 617 -88.04 86.53 -42.96
C PRO A 617 -86.58 86.08 -43.05
N PHE A 618 -86.23 85.39 -44.13
CA PHE A 618 -84.95 84.77 -44.44
C PHE A 618 -84.65 84.96 -45.93
N SER A 619 -83.37 84.99 -46.31
CA SER A 619 -83.00 84.79 -47.71
C SER A 619 -83.34 83.36 -48.14
N GLY A 620 -83.54 83.12 -49.43
CA GLY A 620 -83.91 81.79 -49.92
C GLY A 620 -84.47 81.77 -51.34
N ARG A 621 -85.17 80.68 -51.66
CA ARG A 621 -85.76 80.47 -52.98
C ARG A 621 -87.08 79.70 -52.93
N ILE A 622 -87.90 79.91 -53.94
CA ILE A 622 -89.01 79.01 -54.25
C ILE A 622 -88.40 77.82 -54.99
N LYS A 623 -88.28 76.67 -54.34
CA LYS A 623 -87.60 75.50 -54.92
C LYS A 623 -88.46 74.80 -55.97
N SER A 624 -89.77 74.75 -55.77
CA SER A 624 -90.70 74.20 -56.76
C SER A 624 -92.14 74.63 -56.52
N ILE A 625 -92.93 74.70 -57.59
CA ILE A 625 -94.37 74.89 -57.56
C ILE A 625 -95.03 73.72 -58.27
N SER A 626 -96.00 73.09 -57.61
CA SER A 626 -96.80 71.99 -58.17
C SER A 626 -98.24 72.46 -58.30
N LEU A 627 -98.83 72.35 -59.49
CA LEU A 627 -100.19 72.82 -59.73
C LEU A 627 -101.03 71.84 -60.57
N LYS A 628 -102.35 71.88 -60.38
CA LYS A 628 -103.33 71.07 -61.11
C LYS A 628 -104.63 71.84 -61.31
N SER A 629 -105.10 71.93 -62.55
CA SER A 629 -106.46 72.37 -62.88
C SER A 629 -107.44 71.19 -62.93
N THR A 630 -108.71 71.44 -62.65
CA THR A 630 -109.80 70.47 -62.88
C THR A 630 -110.28 70.39 -64.33
N SER A 631 -110.02 71.41 -65.17
CA SER A 631 -110.34 71.40 -66.61
C SER A 631 -109.51 72.42 -67.42
N LEU A 632 -109.13 72.06 -68.64
CA LEU A 632 -108.42 72.90 -69.62
C LEU A 632 -109.16 72.88 -70.97
N THR A 633 -109.43 74.07 -71.51
CA THR A 633 -110.26 74.29 -72.70
C THR A 633 -109.45 74.61 -73.96
N GLY A 634 -108.19 75.03 -73.80
CA GLY A 634 -107.31 75.46 -74.88
C GLY A 634 -105.90 74.87 -74.79
N ASN A 635 -105.05 75.21 -75.77
CA ASN A 635 -103.65 74.83 -75.82
C ASN A 635 -102.77 76.07 -75.65
N GLY A 636 -101.67 75.96 -74.90
CA GLY A 636 -100.71 77.05 -74.70
C GLY A 636 -99.55 76.61 -73.81
N ASP A 637 -98.79 77.57 -73.32
CA ASP A 637 -97.67 77.35 -72.41
C ASP A 637 -97.98 78.05 -71.08
N LEU A 638 -97.96 77.30 -69.98
CA LEU A 638 -97.98 77.86 -68.64
C LEU A 638 -96.58 78.35 -68.29
N THR A 639 -96.44 79.66 -68.12
CA THR A 639 -95.24 80.28 -67.55
C THR A 639 -95.49 80.59 -66.07
N LEU A 640 -94.71 79.98 -65.19
CA LEU A 640 -94.54 80.48 -63.83
C LEU A 640 -93.38 81.48 -63.78
N ARG A 641 -93.47 82.48 -62.90
CA ARG A 641 -92.36 83.39 -62.59
C ARG A 641 -92.27 83.63 -61.10
N VAL A 642 -91.06 83.83 -60.60
CA VAL A 642 -90.83 84.34 -59.24
C VAL A 642 -90.52 85.82 -59.35
N ASN A 643 -91.22 86.64 -58.55
CA ASN A 643 -91.14 88.09 -58.57
C ASN A 643 -90.83 88.61 -57.16
N THR A 644 -89.93 89.58 -57.06
CA THR A 644 -89.42 90.15 -55.80
C THR A 644 -89.48 91.67 -55.82
N ILE A 645 -89.54 92.28 -54.64
CA ILE A 645 -89.23 93.71 -54.45
C ILE A 645 -88.59 93.93 -53.08
N ALA A 646 -87.47 94.65 -53.08
CA ALA A 646 -86.63 94.85 -51.89
C ALA A 646 -87.21 95.86 -50.90
N THR A 647 -86.80 95.71 -49.64
CA THR A 647 -87.08 96.66 -48.56
C THR A 647 -86.73 98.10 -48.98
N GLY A 648 -87.59 99.05 -48.60
CA GLY A 648 -87.47 100.48 -48.98
C GLY A 648 -88.05 100.83 -50.36
N SER A 649 -88.40 99.84 -51.20
CA SER A 649 -89.01 100.07 -52.51
C SER A 649 -90.54 100.10 -52.46
N SER A 650 -91.17 100.90 -53.34
CA SER A 650 -92.63 101.07 -53.34
C SER A 650 -93.34 99.97 -54.14
N VAL A 651 -94.05 99.08 -53.44
CA VAL A 651 -94.80 97.95 -54.01
C VAL A 651 -95.77 98.33 -55.14
N PHE A 652 -96.33 99.54 -55.08
CA PHE A 652 -97.30 100.06 -56.06
C PHE A 652 -96.66 100.44 -57.41
N ASN A 653 -95.33 100.47 -57.50
CA ASN A 653 -94.61 100.65 -58.76
C ASN A 653 -94.31 99.27 -59.38
N SER A 654 -95.11 98.84 -60.36
CA SER A 654 -94.89 97.56 -61.05
C SER A 654 -93.54 97.46 -61.78
N ALA A 655 -92.90 98.58 -62.11
CA ALA A 655 -91.54 98.61 -62.66
C ALA A 655 -90.42 98.58 -61.59
N GLY A 656 -90.78 98.46 -60.30
CA GLY A 656 -89.86 98.26 -59.19
C GLY A 656 -89.72 96.80 -58.75
N TRP A 657 -90.48 95.88 -59.35
CA TRP A 657 -90.40 94.44 -59.08
C TRP A 657 -89.46 93.76 -60.09
N THR A 658 -88.62 92.86 -59.60
CA THR A 658 -87.72 92.03 -60.41
C THR A 658 -88.39 90.70 -60.73
N ILE A 659 -88.20 90.16 -61.94
CA ILE A 659 -88.44 88.75 -62.24
C ILE A 659 -87.10 88.03 -62.05
N GLU A 660 -87.01 87.19 -61.03
CA GLU A 660 -85.77 86.49 -60.67
C GLU A 660 -85.59 85.19 -61.47
N GLU A 661 -86.70 84.49 -61.72
CA GLU A 661 -86.72 83.30 -62.56
C GLU A 661 -88.08 83.11 -63.24
N SER A 662 -88.09 82.37 -64.36
CA SER A 662 -89.32 81.97 -65.03
C SER A 662 -89.21 80.59 -65.66
N GLU A 663 -90.15 79.72 -65.33
CA GLU A 663 -90.21 78.32 -65.76
C GLU A 663 -91.46 78.06 -66.61
N VAL A 664 -91.33 77.23 -67.65
CA VAL A 664 -92.35 77.11 -68.72
C VAL A 664 -92.67 75.65 -69.04
N LEU A 665 -93.95 75.29 -68.98
CA LEU A 665 -94.45 73.97 -69.37
C LEU A 665 -95.62 74.08 -70.38
N PRO A 666 -95.60 73.33 -71.50
CA PRO A 666 -96.71 73.29 -72.44
C PRO A 666 -97.91 72.54 -71.87
N VAL A 667 -99.12 72.98 -72.22
CA VAL A 667 -100.40 72.37 -71.82
C VAL A 667 -101.36 72.28 -73.01
N THR A 668 -102.24 71.27 -72.99
CA THR A 668 -103.27 71.05 -74.00
C THR A 668 -104.67 70.95 -73.40
N SER A 669 -105.69 71.12 -74.24
CA SER A 669 -107.11 70.88 -73.91
C SER A 669 -107.45 69.39 -73.72
N THR A 670 -106.45 68.56 -73.41
CA THR A 670 -106.60 67.16 -73.02
C THR A 670 -105.88 66.82 -71.71
N ASP A 671 -105.14 67.77 -71.12
CA ASP A 671 -104.42 67.61 -69.84
C ASP A 671 -105.31 67.86 -68.61
N ASP A 672 -106.62 67.65 -68.75
CA ASP A 672 -107.61 67.70 -67.67
C ASP A 672 -107.12 66.87 -66.48
N ASN A 673 -107.07 67.49 -65.29
CA ASN A 673 -106.69 66.83 -64.04
C ASN A 673 -105.22 66.34 -63.96
N HIS A 674 -104.36 66.69 -64.91
CA HIS A 674 -102.90 66.46 -64.82
C HIS A 674 -102.25 67.36 -63.75
N THR A 675 -101.05 66.98 -63.32
CA THR A 675 -100.22 67.75 -62.38
C THR A 675 -98.99 68.27 -63.11
N PHE A 676 -98.84 69.59 -63.12
CA PHE A 676 -97.69 70.29 -63.66
C PHE A 676 -96.73 70.64 -62.51
N HIS A 677 -95.45 70.33 -62.66
CA HIS A 677 -94.45 70.51 -61.61
C HIS A 677 -93.27 71.29 -62.16
N PHE A 678 -93.12 72.53 -61.68
CA PHE A 678 -92.08 73.46 -62.04
C PHE A 678 -91.02 73.43 -60.94
N VAL A 679 -89.76 73.27 -61.32
CA VAL A 679 -88.61 73.28 -60.41
C VAL A 679 -87.73 74.43 -60.85
N PHE A 680 -87.38 75.31 -59.92
CA PHE A 680 -86.55 76.47 -60.20
C PHE A 680 -85.08 76.17 -59.92
N ASP A 681 -84.17 76.66 -60.75
CA ASP A 681 -82.76 76.25 -60.76
C ASP A 681 -81.79 77.26 -60.12
N ASN A 682 -82.19 78.52 -59.90
CA ASN A 682 -81.39 79.50 -59.20
C ASN A 682 -81.04 79.06 -57.76
N ALA A 683 -79.89 79.54 -57.28
CA ALA A 683 -79.42 79.31 -55.92
C ALA A 683 -80.22 80.10 -54.87
N GLN A 684 -80.76 81.27 -55.25
CA GLN A 684 -81.53 82.18 -54.41
C GLN A 684 -82.49 82.95 -55.32
N HIS A 685 -83.69 83.27 -54.84
CA HIS A 685 -84.60 84.23 -55.49
C HIS A 685 -84.74 85.51 -54.68
N PHE A 686 -84.81 85.39 -53.35
CA PHE A 686 -85.11 86.52 -52.46
C PHE A 686 -84.11 86.61 -51.32
N GLU A 687 -83.89 87.82 -50.86
CA GLU A 687 -83.17 88.16 -49.63
C GLU A 687 -84.15 88.25 -48.44
N ALA A 688 -83.63 88.27 -47.22
CA ALA A 688 -84.43 88.64 -46.06
C ALA A 688 -84.95 90.09 -46.22
N GLY A 689 -86.24 90.30 -46.02
CA GLY A 689 -86.89 91.61 -46.19
C GLY A 689 -87.53 91.85 -47.56
N ASP A 690 -87.23 91.04 -48.57
CA ASP A 690 -87.98 91.09 -49.83
C ASP A 690 -89.46 90.74 -49.61
N LEU A 691 -90.34 91.44 -50.32
CA LEU A 691 -91.66 90.91 -50.66
C LEU A 691 -91.50 90.01 -51.89
N CYS A 692 -91.85 88.73 -51.75
CA CYS A 692 -91.77 87.75 -52.83
C CYS A 692 -93.14 87.15 -53.15
N THR A 693 -93.39 86.94 -54.44
CA THR A 693 -94.60 86.30 -54.99
C THR A 693 -94.26 85.45 -56.20
N ALA A 694 -95.13 84.50 -56.52
CA ALA A 694 -95.05 83.74 -57.77
C ALA A 694 -96.28 84.01 -58.62
N SER A 695 -96.09 84.12 -59.94
CA SER A 695 -97.17 84.41 -60.90
C SER A 695 -97.32 83.31 -61.93
N ILE A 696 -98.55 82.96 -62.30
CA ILE A 696 -98.89 82.07 -63.42
C ILE A 696 -99.49 82.88 -64.58
N GLN A 697 -99.08 82.60 -65.81
CA GLN A 697 -99.62 83.20 -67.03
C GLN A 697 -99.63 82.16 -68.14
N ALA A 698 -100.68 82.12 -68.97
CA ALA A 698 -100.70 81.30 -70.16
C ALA A 698 -100.31 82.09 -71.42
N SER A 699 -99.69 81.43 -72.41
CA SER A 699 -99.39 82.04 -73.73
C SER A 699 -100.65 82.22 -74.62
N ALA A 700 -101.78 81.64 -74.22
CA ALA A 700 -103.09 81.76 -74.85
C ALA A 700 -104.21 81.63 -73.79
N ASP A 701 -105.46 81.71 -74.22
CA ASP A 701 -106.63 81.41 -73.39
C ASP A 701 -106.78 79.87 -73.26
N ILE A 702 -106.58 79.31 -72.07
CA ILE A 702 -106.45 77.84 -71.89
C ILE A 702 -107.48 77.20 -70.93
N SER A 703 -108.31 77.98 -70.26
CA SER A 703 -109.26 77.48 -69.25
C SER A 703 -110.64 78.12 -69.35
N GLY A 704 -111.43 77.94 -68.29
CA GLY A 704 -112.50 78.83 -67.86
C GLY A 704 -112.35 78.96 -66.33
N ASN A 705 -113.14 79.81 -65.66
CA ASN A 705 -113.13 79.94 -64.19
C ASN A 705 -113.13 78.56 -63.49
N GLY A 706 -112.00 78.17 -62.90
CA GLY A 706 -111.76 76.81 -62.43
C GLY A 706 -110.90 76.74 -61.17
N TYR A 707 -110.94 75.60 -60.48
CA TYR A 707 -110.11 75.38 -59.30
C TYR A 707 -108.70 74.95 -59.69
N TRP A 708 -107.72 75.72 -59.24
CA TRP A 708 -106.31 75.40 -59.37
C TRP A 708 -105.75 75.01 -58.01
N HIS A 709 -105.41 73.73 -57.87
CA HIS A 709 -104.78 73.20 -56.66
C HIS A 709 -103.28 73.43 -56.75
N VAL A 710 -102.73 74.33 -55.94
CA VAL A 710 -101.33 74.77 -56.02
C VAL A 710 -100.61 74.59 -54.68
N THR A 711 -99.44 73.97 -54.74
CA THR A 711 -98.52 73.73 -53.62
C THR A 711 -97.14 74.26 -53.96
N THR A 712 -96.68 75.25 -53.20
CA THR A 712 -95.37 75.90 -53.34
C THR A 712 -94.43 75.39 -52.25
N ILE A 713 -93.21 74.99 -52.62
CA ILE A 713 -92.16 74.59 -51.69
C ILE A 713 -91.09 75.68 -51.67
N ILE A 714 -90.92 76.32 -50.52
CA ILE A 714 -89.93 77.37 -50.28
C ILE A 714 -88.79 76.80 -49.43
N GLU A 715 -87.56 77.17 -49.77
CA GLU A 715 -86.34 76.79 -49.07
C GLU A 715 -85.66 78.06 -48.55
N PHE A 716 -85.72 78.25 -47.23
CA PHE A 716 -85.15 79.38 -46.52
C PHE A 716 -83.75 79.05 -46.01
N ASP A 717 -82.80 79.96 -46.15
CA ASP A 717 -81.52 79.96 -45.45
C ASP A 717 -81.65 80.74 -44.15
N THR A 718 -81.81 80.01 -43.04
CA THR A 718 -81.95 80.57 -41.69
C THR A 718 -80.70 81.31 -41.19
N SER A 719 -79.55 81.16 -41.85
CA SER A 719 -78.34 81.91 -41.50
C SER A 719 -78.37 83.37 -41.97
N ASN A 720 -79.15 83.69 -43.00
CA ASN A 720 -79.35 85.04 -43.54
C ASN A 720 -80.79 85.49 -43.25
N ASN A 721 -80.97 86.40 -42.27
CA ASN A 721 -82.26 86.70 -41.64
C ASN A 721 -82.41 88.18 -41.26
N LEU A 722 -83.64 88.59 -40.92
CA LEU A 722 -84.00 89.96 -40.49
C LEU A 722 -83.35 90.44 -39.16
N GLY A 723 -82.39 89.71 -38.61
CA GLY A 723 -81.68 90.03 -37.38
C GLY A 723 -82.31 89.43 -36.12
N THR A 724 -81.58 89.52 -35.01
CA THR A 724 -81.94 88.92 -33.70
C THR A 724 -82.50 89.94 -32.70
N SER A 725 -82.73 91.19 -33.12
CA SER A 725 -83.27 92.28 -32.31
C SER A 725 -84.31 93.09 -33.07
N SER A 726 -85.27 93.69 -32.35
CA SER A 726 -86.24 94.62 -32.93
C SER A 726 -85.54 95.82 -33.56
N THR A 727 -85.59 95.91 -34.88
CA THR A 727 -84.81 96.85 -35.71
C THR A 727 -85.69 97.32 -36.86
N GLU A 728 -85.46 98.54 -37.35
CA GLU A 728 -86.08 99.08 -38.57
C GLU A 728 -85.09 98.90 -39.73
N HIS A 729 -85.58 98.46 -40.89
CA HIS A 729 -84.78 98.14 -42.07
C HIS A 729 -85.14 99.08 -43.22
N GLU A 730 -84.16 99.88 -43.66
CA GLU A 730 -84.29 100.84 -44.79
C GLU A 730 -83.97 100.16 -46.15
N THR A 731 -83.23 99.06 -46.10
CA THR A 731 -82.87 98.14 -47.19
C THR A 731 -82.88 96.71 -46.65
N ASN A 732 -82.70 95.70 -47.49
CA ASN A 732 -82.45 94.33 -47.03
C ASN A 732 -81.18 94.31 -46.14
N PRO A 733 -81.15 93.53 -45.04
CA PRO A 733 -80.07 93.52 -44.04
C PRO A 733 -78.93 92.52 -44.31
#